data_AF-A0A7J6HSE0-F1
#
_entry.id   AF-A0A7J6HSE0-F1
#
_cell.length_a   1.000
_cell.length_b   1.000
_cell.length_c   1.000
_cell.angle_alpha   90.00
_cell.angle_beta   90.00
_cell.angle_gamma   90.00
#
_symmetry.space_group_name_H-M   'P 1'
#
loop_
_entity.id
_entity.type
_entity.pdbx_description
1 polymer ?
#
loop_
_entity_poly.entity_id
_entity_poly.type
_entity_poly.pdbx_seq_one_letter_code
_entity_poly.pdbx_strand_id
1 'polypeptide(L)'
;MGAGFIDPNKAIDPGLIYDAETEDYVKLLCSFNYTAKQMKIITKTNTSCNGIKPSSDLNYPSFIAYFPSDSEGSHRPKVVREFIRRVRNVGNEKASYRAEVSGMSGFNVKVEPSKLVFRRKNEMLSYKLSVEGPISVVEEVELLVHGSLSWVEESGKHVVVLPEILTSSAMTTAIARMELVILNLMPIFFLFFSSTYAQSKVYIVYMDHSVMPRSFSTHHNWFKSTLSSISENSELPISSKLIHTYTNSIHGFSASLTPSELASLKNSPGYIHSTPDRPLELHTTHSTKFLGMSTTSGVWPASSYGEGVIIGVIDSGIWPESESFKDRGMSRVPLRWKGKCETEQHFNSSLCNKKLIGARFFNKGIVANFPEINITLNSARDDQGHGSHTASTAAGNFVENASYYGYAAGTARGMAPRARVAAYKVLWKNKVFASDVVAAVDQAIKDGVDVLSMSLGFFAAKDKFYEEDAIAVATFAAMEKGIFVSASAGNAGRLHGTINNGAPWLTTVGAGTVDREFEGALTLGNDTKQITFESLYAGNFSGLREPLVFLNKCKSLKKLKNIKGKVIVVCKDGKTTTLEDQIEVIKNGSTSVISGAIFVTNDEWKDYYDYSFAATFVDEKDNQKTVMDYISKNKNPTGILEFRKTILGRATAPKVARYSSRGPFMRSPSVLKPDILAPGSEILASWSPLNKIVEVHSKPLFSHFKIISGTSMAAPHVSGLAALIKTVHPDWSPAAIRSAIMTTANPLDNTGSPIKDAGNFDHPASPLEMGTGFIDPNKAIDPGLIYDAETEDYVKLLCSLNYTAKQMKIITKTNTSCNGIKPSSDLNYPSFIAYFPSDFEAPHPGPKVVREFQRRVRNVGKERSSYIAELSGMRGLKVKVEPMKLVFRRKNEMLSYKLSVEGPTNLEEEVVHGSLSWVEESGKHVVRSPIVATNMDPMNL
;
A
#
# COMPACT_ATOMS: atom_id res chain seq x y z
N MET A 1 -2.10 21.23 -4.84
CA MET A 1 -0.73 20.72 -5.00
C MET A 1 0.20 21.50 -4.05
N GLY A 2 1.41 21.02 -3.75
CA GLY A 2 2.41 21.82 -3.00
C GLY A 2 2.98 22.98 -3.84
N ALA A 3 4.15 23.52 -3.49
CA ALA A 3 4.85 24.60 -4.23
C ALA A 3 5.33 24.26 -5.67
N GLY A 4 4.83 23.19 -6.27
CA GLY A 4 5.30 22.67 -7.55
C GLY A 4 6.72 22.10 -7.47
N PHE A 5 7.34 21.90 -8.63
CA PHE A 5 8.72 21.43 -8.73
C PHE A 5 9.71 22.55 -8.38
N ILE A 6 10.74 22.23 -7.58
CA ILE A 6 11.80 23.18 -7.24
C ILE A 6 12.58 23.55 -8.51
N ASP A 7 12.61 24.85 -8.84
CA ASP A 7 13.51 25.45 -9.84
C ASP A 7 14.72 26.06 -9.11
N PRO A 8 15.89 25.39 -9.11
CA PRO A 8 17.05 25.84 -8.34
C PRO A 8 17.59 27.18 -8.80
N ASN A 9 17.45 27.53 -10.09
CA ASN A 9 17.93 28.80 -10.61
C ASN A 9 17.08 29.94 -10.09
N LYS A 10 15.75 29.75 -10.09
CA LYS A 10 14.83 30.65 -9.41
C LYS A 10 15.01 30.60 -7.90
N ALA A 11 15.45 29.52 -7.28
CA ALA A 11 15.69 29.50 -5.84
C ALA A 11 16.97 30.28 -5.43
N ILE A 12 17.99 30.35 -6.29
CA ILE A 12 19.24 31.10 -6.07
C ILE A 12 19.04 32.60 -6.29
N ASP A 13 18.27 33.00 -7.31
CA ASP A 13 17.87 34.39 -7.56
C ASP A 13 16.35 34.48 -7.66
N PRO A 14 15.62 34.37 -6.53
CA PRO A 14 14.16 34.29 -6.54
C PRO A 14 13.47 35.61 -6.85
N GLY A 15 14.21 36.72 -6.93
CA GLY A 15 13.62 38.05 -7.00
C GLY A 15 12.99 38.46 -5.67
N LEU A 16 11.96 37.74 -5.21
CA LEU A 16 11.29 37.96 -3.93
C LEU A 16 11.38 36.73 -3.02
N ILE A 17 11.60 36.95 -1.72
CA ILE A 17 11.49 35.91 -0.69
C ILE A 17 10.48 36.32 0.39
N TYR A 18 9.90 35.31 1.05
CA TYR A 18 9.00 35.47 2.18
C TYR A 18 9.77 35.09 3.45
N ASP A 19 10.09 36.08 4.27
CA ASP A 19 10.76 35.84 5.54
C ASP A 19 9.72 35.65 6.64
N ALA A 20 9.54 34.42 7.11
CA ALA A 20 8.86 34.14 8.37
C ALA A 20 9.88 34.18 9.50
N GLU A 21 9.74 35.14 10.40
CA GLU A 21 10.65 35.30 11.53
C GLU A 21 10.18 34.47 12.73
N THR A 22 11.06 34.26 13.71
CA THR A 22 10.72 33.54 14.94
C THR A 22 9.47 34.13 15.62
N GLU A 23 9.29 35.45 15.57
CA GLU A 23 8.11 36.12 16.12
C GLU A 23 6.81 35.71 15.41
N ASP A 24 6.84 35.43 14.10
CA ASP A 24 5.67 35.01 13.33
C ASP A 24 5.24 33.60 13.75
N TYR A 25 6.20 32.70 14.00
CA TYR A 25 5.92 31.37 14.55
C TYR A 25 5.44 31.44 16.01
N VAL A 26 5.93 32.38 16.80
CA VAL A 26 5.43 32.63 18.17
C VAL A 26 3.97 33.09 18.12
N LYS A 27 3.62 34.05 17.24
CA LYS A 27 2.23 34.50 17.03
C LYS A 27 1.31 33.36 16.57
N LEU A 28 1.82 32.46 15.72
CA LEU A 28 1.12 31.26 15.27
C LEU A 28 0.86 30.29 16.42
N LEU A 29 1.88 29.95 17.22
CA LEU A 29 1.71 29.09 18.39
C LEU A 29 0.75 29.72 19.43
N CYS A 30 0.79 31.04 19.59
CA CYS A 30 -0.17 31.75 20.43
C CYS A 30 -1.60 31.70 19.88
N SER A 31 -1.80 31.63 18.56
CA SER A 31 -3.13 31.44 17.97
C SER A 31 -3.72 30.05 18.25
N PHE A 32 -2.87 29.08 18.60
CA PHE A 32 -3.26 27.74 19.03
C PHE A 32 -3.34 27.59 20.55
N ASN A 33 -3.33 28.69 21.31
CA ASN A 33 -3.42 28.72 22.78
C ASN A 33 -2.30 27.96 23.51
N TYR A 34 -1.07 27.98 22.99
CA TYR A 34 0.08 27.37 23.67
C TYR A 34 0.36 28.09 25.00
N THR A 35 0.53 27.32 26.07
CA THR A 35 0.90 27.84 27.39
C THR A 35 2.35 28.32 27.43
N ALA A 36 2.69 29.23 28.36
CA ALA A 36 4.07 29.68 28.56
C ALA A 36 5.07 28.51 28.77
N LYS A 37 4.61 27.44 29.41
CA LYS A 37 5.40 26.22 29.63
C LYS A 37 5.68 25.46 28.32
N GLN A 38 4.66 25.31 27.47
CA GLN A 38 4.83 24.67 26.14
C GLN A 38 5.68 25.55 25.22
N MET A 39 5.47 26.86 25.25
CA MET A 39 6.28 27.82 24.49
C MET A 39 7.75 27.74 24.85
N LYS A 40 8.08 27.63 26.14
CA LYS A 40 9.46 27.48 26.61
C LYS A 40 10.11 26.16 26.15
N ILE A 41 9.37 25.07 26.06
CA ILE A 41 9.88 23.78 25.54
C ILE A 41 10.28 23.91 24.06
N ILE A 42 9.49 24.63 23.27
CA ILE A 42 9.66 24.74 21.80
C ILE A 42 10.68 25.81 21.44
N THR A 43 10.55 27.00 22.02
CA THR A 43 11.38 28.19 21.69
C THR A 43 12.73 28.19 22.41
N LYS A 44 12.87 27.39 23.47
CA LYS A 44 14.05 27.35 24.35
C LYS A 44 14.34 28.68 25.06
N THR A 45 13.38 29.62 25.07
CA THR A 45 13.45 30.94 25.73
C THR A 45 12.24 31.16 26.62
N ASN A 46 12.26 32.19 27.48
CA ASN A 46 11.11 32.56 28.35
C ASN A 46 9.96 33.25 27.57
N THR A 47 9.76 32.88 26.31
CA THR A 47 8.74 33.47 25.45
C THR A 47 7.35 33.05 25.91
N SER A 48 6.44 34.01 26.03
CA SER A 48 5.04 33.78 26.39
C SER A 48 4.11 34.52 25.45
N CYS A 49 2.85 34.09 25.39
CA CYS A 49 1.83 34.75 24.56
C CYS A 49 1.28 36.05 25.17
N ASN A 50 1.70 36.42 26.38
CA ASN A 50 1.25 37.65 27.03
C ASN A 50 1.80 38.88 26.30
N GLY A 51 0.90 39.77 25.88
CA GLY A 51 1.25 40.98 25.13
C GLY A 51 1.57 40.74 23.64
N ILE A 52 1.54 39.49 23.17
CA ILE A 52 1.72 39.16 21.76
C ILE A 52 0.35 38.98 21.12
N LYS A 53 0.04 39.79 20.09
CA LYS A 53 -1.20 39.64 19.32
C LYS A 53 -1.15 38.32 18.53
N PRO A 54 -2.02 37.33 18.81
CA PRO A 54 -2.03 36.06 18.10
C PRO A 54 -2.37 36.25 16.62
N SER A 55 -1.75 35.45 15.76
CA SER A 55 -2.05 35.44 14.32
C SER A 55 -1.86 34.05 13.76
N SER A 56 -2.89 33.50 13.12
CA SER A 56 -2.78 32.30 12.29
C SER A 56 -2.25 32.60 10.88
N ASP A 57 -2.16 33.89 10.53
CA ASP A 57 -1.66 34.35 9.24
C ASP A 57 -0.13 34.48 9.28
N LEU A 58 0.54 33.35 9.06
CA LEU A 58 2.00 33.27 8.96
C LEU A 58 2.47 33.92 7.64
N ASN A 59 3.60 34.64 7.66
CA ASN A 59 4.21 35.19 6.44
C ASN A 59 4.81 34.09 5.55
N TYR A 60 3.95 33.27 4.98
CA TYR A 60 4.26 32.04 4.28
C TYR A 60 3.71 32.11 2.85
N PRO A 61 4.42 31.61 1.82
CA PRO A 61 4.06 31.87 0.43
C PRO A 61 2.75 31.22 -0.06
N SER A 62 2.00 30.52 0.78
CA SER A 62 0.68 29.94 0.44
C SER A 62 -0.47 30.59 1.22
N PHE A 63 -1.68 30.48 0.67
CA PHE A 63 -2.89 31.05 1.24
C PHE A 63 -3.98 29.98 1.33
N ILE A 64 -4.63 29.91 2.49
CA ILE A 64 -5.79 29.05 2.68
C ILE A 64 -6.91 29.86 3.33
N ALA A 65 -8.06 29.91 2.65
CA ALA A 65 -9.23 30.66 3.08
C ALA A 65 -10.40 29.70 3.31
N TYR A 66 -10.89 29.64 4.54
CA TYR A 66 -12.07 28.86 4.89
C TYR A 66 -13.31 29.76 4.90
N PHE A 67 -14.33 29.38 4.12
CA PHE A 67 -15.61 30.04 4.05
C PHE A 67 -16.68 29.13 4.68
N PRO A 68 -17.30 29.53 5.80
CA PRO A 68 -18.33 28.72 6.44
C PRO A 68 -19.59 28.66 5.56
N SER A 69 -20.22 27.49 5.50
CA SER A 69 -21.54 27.30 4.88
C SER A 69 -22.62 27.57 5.92
N ASP A 70 -23.22 28.76 5.92
CA ASP A 70 -24.38 29.04 6.78
C ASP A 70 -25.68 28.70 6.05
N SER A 71 -26.59 28.03 6.75
CA SER A 71 -27.86 27.52 6.22
C SER A 71 -29.04 28.51 6.30
N GLU A 72 -28.80 29.79 6.60
CA GLU A 72 -29.89 30.77 6.73
C GLU A 72 -29.75 31.93 5.73
N GLY A 73 -30.83 32.14 4.97
CA GLY A 73 -30.85 32.95 3.76
C GLY A 73 -30.84 34.48 3.95
N SER A 74 -30.28 35.11 2.92
CA SER A 74 -30.49 36.47 2.42
C SER A 74 -29.88 37.66 3.20
N HIS A 75 -29.15 38.50 2.44
CA HIS A 75 -28.70 39.87 2.74
C HIS A 75 -27.57 40.08 3.76
N ARG A 76 -26.49 39.30 3.71
CA ARG A 76 -25.19 39.68 4.32
C ARG A 76 -24.13 40.00 3.26
N PRO A 77 -23.21 40.96 3.51
CA PRO A 77 -22.10 41.26 2.61
C PRO A 77 -21.18 40.04 2.48
N LYS A 78 -20.62 39.84 1.28
CA LYS A 78 -19.70 38.74 0.93
C LYS A 78 -18.60 38.58 1.99
N VAL A 79 -18.26 37.33 2.34
CA VAL A 79 -17.19 37.07 3.32
C VAL A 79 -15.85 37.39 2.67
N VAL A 80 -15.06 38.23 3.33
CA VAL A 80 -13.71 38.59 2.89
C VAL A 80 -12.70 37.94 3.84
N ARG A 81 -11.71 37.24 3.27
CA ARG A 81 -10.53 36.75 4.00
C ARG A 81 -9.32 37.54 3.53
N GLU A 82 -8.66 38.19 4.47
CA GLU A 82 -7.48 39.01 4.20
C GLU A 82 -6.22 38.31 4.71
N PHE A 83 -5.18 38.34 3.89
CA PHE A 83 -3.86 37.84 4.22
C PHE A 83 -2.85 38.96 3.97
N ILE A 84 -1.95 39.17 4.92
CA ILE A 84 -0.87 40.14 4.77
C ILE A 84 0.42 39.37 4.54
N ARG A 85 1.14 39.71 3.49
CA ARG A 85 2.46 39.14 3.21
C ARG A 85 3.50 40.23 3.13
N ARG A 86 4.68 39.92 3.64
CA ARG A 86 5.89 40.72 3.53
C ARG A 86 6.85 39.99 2.63
N VAL A 87 7.32 40.68 1.60
CA VAL A 87 8.28 40.16 0.64
C VAL A 87 9.53 41.03 0.64
N ARG A 88 10.69 40.38 0.63
CA ARG A 88 11.99 41.03 0.50
C ARG A 88 12.51 40.89 -0.92
N ASN A 89 12.92 42.00 -1.52
CA ASN A 89 13.59 41.96 -2.82
C ASN A 89 15.04 41.47 -2.66
N VAL A 90 15.35 40.28 -3.15
CA VAL A 90 16.70 39.73 -3.20
C VAL A 90 17.25 39.62 -4.63
N GLY A 91 16.46 40.04 -5.62
CA GLY A 91 16.86 40.12 -7.01
C GLY A 91 17.68 41.37 -7.34
N ASN A 92 17.22 42.09 -8.37
CA ASN A 92 17.88 43.30 -8.87
C ASN A 92 17.81 44.46 -7.86
N GLU A 93 18.77 45.37 -7.91
CA GLU A 93 18.86 46.48 -6.95
C GLU A 93 17.64 47.42 -7.00
N LYS A 94 17.13 47.73 -8.20
CA LYS A 94 15.85 48.39 -8.41
C LYS A 94 14.96 47.45 -9.20
N ALA A 95 13.83 47.07 -8.63
CA ALA A 95 12.94 46.08 -9.21
C ALA A 95 11.48 46.47 -8.97
N SER A 96 10.64 46.16 -9.96
CA SER A 96 9.24 46.54 -9.98
C SER A 96 8.43 45.33 -10.40
N TYR A 97 7.56 44.85 -9.51
CA TYR A 97 6.81 43.61 -9.67
C TYR A 97 5.31 43.90 -9.77
N ARG A 98 4.63 43.27 -10.72
CA ARG A 98 3.17 43.31 -10.89
C ARG A 98 2.54 42.01 -10.42
N ALA A 99 1.45 42.10 -9.69
CA ALA A 99 0.65 40.94 -9.28
C ALA A 99 -0.23 40.44 -10.43
N GLU A 100 -0.21 39.13 -10.66
CA GLU A 100 -1.07 38.42 -11.59
C GLU A 100 -1.73 37.24 -10.88
N VAL A 101 -3.06 37.17 -10.87
CA VAL A 101 -3.81 36.07 -10.25
C VAL A 101 -4.40 35.21 -11.36
N SER A 102 -4.27 33.88 -11.25
CA SER A 102 -4.85 32.93 -12.22
C SER A 102 -5.56 31.78 -11.50
N GLY A 103 -6.66 31.29 -12.07
CA GLY A 103 -7.54 30.33 -11.40
C GLY A 103 -8.32 30.95 -10.22
N MET A 104 -9.40 30.29 -9.80
CA MET A 104 -10.48 30.73 -8.89
C MET A 104 -11.77 31.23 -9.55
N SER A 105 -12.44 30.33 -10.27
CA SER A 105 -13.81 30.57 -10.73
C SER A 105 -14.75 30.79 -9.53
N GLY A 106 -15.61 31.81 -9.59
CA GLY A 106 -16.61 32.10 -8.54
C GLY A 106 -16.13 32.93 -7.34
N PHE A 107 -14.83 33.26 -7.25
CA PHE A 107 -14.26 34.09 -6.18
C PHE A 107 -13.56 35.33 -6.76
N ASN A 108 -13.65 36.45 -6.04
CA ASN A 108 -12.97 37.69 -6.38
C ASN A 108 -11.70 37.84 -5.54
N VAL A 109 -10.53 37.95 -6.19
CA VAL A 109 -9.24 38.09 -5.51
C VAL A 109 -8.65 39.46 -5.79
N LYS A 110 -8.33 40.21 -4.74
CA LYS A 110 -7.73 41.54 -4.83
C LYS A 110 -6.36 41.56 -4.16
N VAL A 111 -5.35 42.12 -4.84
CA VAL A 111 -4.00 42.33 -4.31
C VAL A 111 -3.72 43.83 -4.22
N GLU A 112 -3.39 44.32 -3.02
CA GLU A 112 -3.13 45.74 -2.75
C GLU A 112 -1.79 45.95 -2.02
N PRO A 113 -0.84 46.73 -2.57
CA PRO A 113 -0.85 47.29 -3.93
C PRO A 113 -0.65 46.18 -4.97
N SER A 114 -1.24 46.34 -6.17
CA SER A 114 -1.05 45.41 -7.29
C SER A 114 0.32 45.54 -7.98
N LYS A 115 1.11 46.54 -7.57
CA LYS A 115 2.48 46.78 -8.02
C LYS A 115 3.39 47.08 -6.83
N LEU A 116 4.48 46.34 -6.69
CA LEU A 116 5.52 46.54 -5.68
C LEU A 116 6.75 47.15 -6.32
N VAL A 117 7.21 48.30 -5.83
CA VAL A 117 8.36 49.03 -6.39
C VAL A 117 9.46 49.13 -5.34
N PHE A 118 10.52 48.35 -5.52
CA PHE A 118 11.69 48.32 -4.66
C PHE A 118 12.78 49.25 -5.22
N ARG A 119 13.29 50.13 -4.36
CA ARG A 119 14.33 51.12 -4.66
C ARG A 119 15.75 50.61 -4.40
N ARG A 120 15.88 49.58 -3.56
CA ARG A 120 17.16 48.93 -3.21
C ARG A 120 16.99 47.44 -2.98
N LYS A 121 18.08 46.70 -3.09
CA LYS A 121 18.16 45.28 -2.68
C LYS A 121 17.92 45.15 -1.17
N ASN A 122 17.30 44.05 -0.77
CA ASN A 122 16.85 43.72 0.58
C ASN A 122 15.77 44.64 1.18
N GLU A 123 15.21 45.55 0.40
CA GLU A 123 14.03 46.30 0.83
C GLU A 123 12.83 45.34 0.97
N MET A 124 12.08 45.51 2.05
CA MET A 124 10.87 44.75 2.32
C MET A 124 9.64 45.62 2.07
N LEU A 125 8.69 45.09 1.33
CA LEU A 125 7.39 45.70 1.12
C LEU A 125 6.30 44.70 1.52
N SER A 126 5.14 45.23 1.89
CA SER A 126 3.98 44.43 2.24
C SER A 126 2.90 44.56 1.18
N TYR A 127 2.13 43.50 0.99
CA TYR A 127 0.89 43.54 0.24
C TYR A 127 -0.21 42.78 0.99
N LYS A 128 -1.44 43.18 0.73
CA LYS A 128 -2.64 42.54 1.22
C LYS A 128 -3.31 41.76 0.09
N LEU A 129 -3.56 40.48 0.31
CA LEU A 129 -4.40 39.64 -0.53
C LEU A 129 -5.77 39.55 0.13
N SER A 130 -6.83 39.94 -0.57
CA SER A 130 -8.22 39.79 -0.13
C SER A 130 -8.93 38.81 -1.03
N VAL A 131 -9.50 37.75 -0.46
CA VAL A 131 -10.33 36.77 -1.17
C VAL A 131 -11.78 36.94 -0.74
N GLU A 132 -12.65 37.23 -1.70
CA GLU A 132 -14.07 37.49 -1.51
C GLU A 132 -14.90 36.42 -2.26
N GLY A 133 -15.75 35.69 -1.53
CA GLY A 133 -16.55 34.58 -2.07
C GLY A 133 -18.05 34.64 -1.70
N PRO A 134 -18.92 33.88 -2.41
CA PRO A 134 -20.34 33.79 -2.08
C PRO A 134 -20.57 33.07 -0.74
N ILE A 135 -21.63 33.44 -0.02
CA ILE A 135 -22.01 32.82 1.28
C ILE A 135 -22.71 31.47 1.07
N SER A 136 -23.38 31.26 -0.06
CA SER A 136 -24.01 29.99 -0.42
C SER A 136 -23.48 29.51 -1.77
N VAL A 137 -22.76 28.40 -1.78
CA VAL A 137 -22.46 27.67 -3.01
C VAL A 137 -23.72 26.85 -3.32
N VAL A 138 -24.48 27.28 -4.33
CA VAL A 138 -25.60 26.51 -4.89
C VAL A 138 -25.03 25.19 -5.44
N GLU A 139 -25.83 24.13 -5.34
CA GLU A 139 -25.57 22.67 -5.42
C GLU A 139 -24.63 22.09 -6.52
N GLU A 140 -23.88 22.87 -7.29
CA GLU A 140 -23.10 22.39 -8.45
C GLU A 140 -21.67 22.93 -8.60
N VAL A 141 -21.02 23.51 -7.58
CA VAL A 141 -19.61 23.94 -7.71
C VAL A 141 -18.65 23.24 -6.74
N GLU A 142 -17.45 22.93 -7.24
CA GLU A 142 -16.37 22.17 -6.60
C GLU A 142 -16.13 22.58 -5.11
N LEU A 143 -16.07 21.59 -4.22
CA LEU A 143 -15.81 21.73 -2.76
C LEU A 143 -14.46 22.39 -2.41
N LEU A 144 -13.56 22.48 -3.39
CA LEU A 144 -12.22 23.02 -3.29
C LEU A 144 -11.93 23.82 -4.57
N VAL A 145 -11.81 25.13 -4.46
CA VAL A 145 -11.41 25.99 -5.58
C VAL A 145 -9.98 26.47 -5.37
N HIS A 146 -9.16 26.34 -6.41
CA HIS A 146 -7.75 26.73 -6.37
C HIS A 146 -7.43 27.84 -7.38
N GLY A 147 -6.46 28.69 -7.02
CA GLY A 147 -5.82 29.66 -7.91
C GLY A 147 -4.35 29.81 -7.60
N SER A 148 -3.67 30.73 -8.24
CA SER A 148 -2.27 31.08 -7.99
C SER A 148 -2.08 32.59 -8.09
N LEU A 149 -1.15 33.12 -7.31
CA LEU A 149 -0.69 34.52 -7.41
C LEU A 149 0.77 34.49 -7.88
N SER A 150 1.06 35.22 -8.96
CA SER A 150 2.40 35.42 -9.48
C SER A 150 2.82 36.89 -9.37
N TRP A 151 4.06 37.15 -8.98
CA TRP A 151 4.69 38.47 -9.10
C TRP A 151 5.63 38.48 -10.30
N VAL A 152 5.29 39.24 -11.32
CA VAL A 152 6.06 39.36 -12.56
C VAL A 152 6.87 40.66 -12.52
N GLU A 153 8.20 40.55 -12.58
CA GLU A 153 9.06 41.73 -12.69
C GLU A 153 8.89 42.40 -14.06
N GLU A 154 8.86 43.74 -14.14
CA GLU A 154 8.67 44.48 -15.40
C GLU A 154 9.77 44.21 -16.45
N SER A 155 10.96 43.78 -16.04
CA SER A 155 12.03 43.34 -16.96
C SER A 155 11.80 41.94 -17.55
N GLY A 156 10.82 41.19 -17.01
CA GLY A 156 10.57 39.79 -17.32
C GLY A 156 11.59 38.82 -16.71
N LYS A 157 12.61 39.30 -15.97
CA LYS A 157 13.71 38.47 -15.44
C LYS A 157 13.22 37.53 -14.34
N HIS A 158 12.38 38.00 -13.43
CA HIS A 158 11.83 37.18 -12.33
C HIS A 158 10.31 37.05 -12.43
N VAL A 159 9.83 35.81 -12.29
CA VAL A 159 8.41 35.50 -12.07
C VAL A 159 8.32 34.64 -10.82
N VAL A 160 7.75 35.20 -9.76
CA VAL A 160 7.58 34.54 -8.46
C VAL A 160 6.17 34.00 -8.38
N VAL A 161 6.01 32.70 -8.64
CA VAL A 161 4.71 32.02 -8.58
C VAL A 161 4.50 31.48 -7.17
N LEU A 162 3.33 31.75 -6.60
CA LEU A 162 2.95 31.26 -5.29
C LEU A 162 2.13 29.97 -5.42
N PRO A 163 2.36 28.98 -4.53
CA PRO A 163 1.98 27.59 -4.71
C PRO A 163 0.52 27.36 -5.08
N GLU A 164 -0.41 27.99 -4.35
CA GLU A 164 -1.85 27.92 -4.60
C GLU A 164 -2.60 28.83 -3.60
N ILE A 165 -3.75 29.39 -4.02
CA ILE A 165 -4.79 29.97 -3.17
C ILE A 165 -5.89 28.92 -3.09
N LEU A 166 -6.06 28.29 -1.93
CA LEU A 166 -7.05 27.23 -1.74
C LEU A 166 -8.26 27.75 -0.95
N THR A 167 -9.46 27.54 -1.47
CA THR A 167 -10.72 27.81 -0.75
C THR A 167 -11.52 26.52 -0.60
N SER A 168 -12.15 26.31 0.55
CA SER A 168 -13.00 25.14 0.80
C SER A 168 -14.27 25.52 1.55
N SER A 169 -15.39 24.87 1.20
CA SER A 169 -16.66 24.92 1.92
C SER A 169 -17.03 23.54 2.49
N ALA A 170 -16.79 23.27 3.78
CA ALA A 170 -17.59 22.28 4.52
C ALA A 170 -17.38 22.29 6.05
N MET A 171 -18.54 22.25 6.73
CA MET A 171 -18.84 21.70 8.06
C MET A 171 -18.16 22.29 9.31
N THR A 172 -18.88 23.20 9.97
CA THR A 172 -18.96 23.22 11.44
C THR A 172 -20.40 22.92 11.85
N THR A 173 -20.63 21.77 12.50
CA THR A 173 -21.69 21.52 13.51
C THR A 173 -21.68 20.04 13.93
N ALA A 174 -20.64 19.60 14.64
CA ALA A 174 -20.69 18.31 15.35
C ALA A 174 -19.78 18.21 16.58
N ILE A 175 -19.25 19.32 17.12
CA ILE A 175 -18.32 19.28 18.26
C ILE A 175 -18.95 19.81 19.57
N ALA A 176 -20.10 20.49 19.52
CA ALA A 176 -20.66 21.17 20.69
C ALA A 176 -21.63 20.36 21.58
N ARG A 177 -21.75 19.03 21.42
CA ARG A 177 -22.69 18.22 22.25
C ARG A 177 -22.09 17.09 23.07
N MET A 178 -20.76 16.92 23.07
CA MET A 178 -20.11 15.77 23.71
C MET A 178 -19.25 16.13 24.94
N GLU A 179 -19.35 17.34 25.49
CA GLU A 179 -18.62 17.73 26.71
C GLU A 179 -19.46 17.72 28.01
N LEU A 180 -20.78 17.54 27.95
CA LEU A 180 -21.64 17.72 29.15
C LEU A 180 -21.99 16.44 29.93
N VAL A 181 -21.60 15.24 29.46
CA VAL A 181 -21.97 13.97 30.12
C VAL A 181 -20.82 13.32 30.90
N ILE A 182 -19.57 13.69 30.62
CA ILE A 182 -18.40 13.04 31.24
C ILE A 182 -18.04 13.66 32.62
N LEU A 183 -18.61 14.81 32.99
CA LEU A 183 -18.23 15.51 34.23
C LEU A 183 -18.95 15.06 35.51
N ASN A 184 -19.86 14.07 35.47
CA ASN A 184 -20.73 13.76 36.62
C ASN A 184 -20.64 12.33 37.21
N LEU A 185 -19.65 11.50 36.86
CA LEU A 185 -19.57 10.12 37.39
C LEU A 185 -18.18 9.64 37.83
N MET A 186 -17.31 10.54 38.30
CA MET A 186 -16.12 10.16 39.09
C MET A 186 -16.20 10.80 40.47
N PRO A 187 -16.79 10.13 41.47
CA PRO A 187 -15.92 9.57 42.51
C PRO A 187 -16.53 8.37 43.26
N ILE A 188 -16.41 7.13 42.77
CA ILE A 188 -16.47 5.93 43.62
C ILE A 188 -15.59 4.84 43.01
N PHE A 189 -14.27 4.92 43.16
CA PHE A 189 -13.38 3.74 43.05
C PHE A 189 -11.99 4.07 43.63
N PHE A 190 -11.96 4.67 44.81
CA PHE A 190 -10.80 4.56 45.70
C PHE A 190 -11.19 3.56 46.78
N LEU A 191 -10.57 2.38 46.74
CA LEU A 191 -10.19 1.52 47.88
C LEU A 191 -10.04 0.08 47.35
N PHE A 192 -8.85 -0.26 46.84
CA PHE A 192 -8.17 -1.56 47.00
C PHE A 192 -6.76 -1.40 46.42
N PHE A 193 -5.84 -0.86 47.21
CA PHE A 193 -4.41 -0.96 46.93
C PHE A 193 -3.91 -2.32 47.42
N SER A 194 -3.38 -3.13 46.51
CA SER A 194 -2.38 -4.14 46.84
C SER A 194 -1.07 -3.72 46.18
N SER A 195 -0.03 -3.66 47.01
CA SER A 195 1.34 -3.30 46.71
C SER A 195 1.93 -4.05 45.51
N THR A 196 2.21 -3.33 44.43
CA THR A 196 3.11 -3.77 43.36
C THR A 196 4.45 -3.08 43.51
N TYR A 197 5.53 -3.87 43.47
CA TYR A 197 6.91 -3.40 43.48
C TYR A 197 7.12 -2.28 42.46
N ALA A 198 7.71 -1.16 42.90
CA ALA A 198 7.93 0.04 42.08
C ALA A 198 9.01 -0.23 41.00
N GLN A 199 8.57 -0.59 39.79
CA GLN A 199 9.47 -0.82 38.66
C GLN A 199 9.95 0.53 38.07
N SER A 200 11.26 0.70 37.92
CA SER A 200 11.88 1.86 37.27
C SER A 200 11.52 1.91 35.78
N LYS A 201 11.20 3.10 35.25
CA LYS A 201 10.95 3.36 33.82
C LYS A 201 11.90 4.42 33.30
N VAL A 202 12.20 4.39 32.01
CA VAL A 202 13.07 5.39 31.38
C VAL A 202 12.25 6.63 30.99
N TYR A 203 12.79 7.81 31.29
CA TYR A 203 12.19 9.10 30.95
C TYR A 203 13.21 9.99 30.25
N ILE A 204 12.72 10.82 29.32
CA ILE A 204 13.43 11.96 28.77
C ILE A 204 13.00 13.19 29.58
N VAL A 205 13.95 13.89 30.17
CA VAL A 205 13.76 15.00 31.10
C VAL A 205 14.26 16.28 30.45
N TYR A 206 13.41 17.30 30.42
CA TYR A 206 13.68 18.62 29.86
C TYR A 206 14.06 19.58 30.99
N MET A 207 15.21 20.24 30.84
CA MET A 207 15.79 21.13 31.83
C MET A 207 16.00 22.54 31.26
N ASP A 208 15.79 23.55 32.09
CA ASP A 208 16.04 24.95 31.78
C ASP A 208 17.53 25.28 31.94
N HIS A 209 18.25 25.39 30.84
CA HIS A 209 19.70 25.65 30.87
C HIS A 209 20.04 26.99 31.55
N SER A 210 19.14 27.99 31.53
CA SER A 210 19.41 29.32 32.05
C SER A 210 19.58 29.36 33.57
N VAL A 211 19.11 28.33 34.26
CA VAL A 211 19.24 28.19 35.71
C VAL A 211 20.35 27.22 36.12
N MET A 212 21.22 26.80 35.20
CA MET A 212 22.40 26.01 35.54
C MET A 212 23.26 26.77 36.56
N PRO A 213 23.50 26.21 37.77
CA PRO A 213 24.31 26.89 38.77
C PRO A 213 25.74 27.13 38.26
N ARG A 214 26.30 28.32 38.52
CA ARG A 214 27.67 28.69 38.10
C ARG A 214 28.75 27.75 38.63
N SER A 215 28.46 26.98 39.67
CA SER A 215 29.34 25.96 40.24
C SER A 215 29.56 24.76 39.32
N PHE A 216 28.72 24.54 38.30
CA PHE A 216 28.89 23.45 37.35
C PHE A 216 29.59 23.93 36.07
N SER A 217 30.66 23.23 35.69
CA SER A 217 31.42 23.49 34.47
C SER A 217 30.76 22.94 33.19
N THR A 218 29.86 21.95 33.33
CA THR A 218 29.14 21.34 32.21
C THR A 218 27.72 20.93 32.61
N HIS A 219 26.79 20.95 31.65
CA HIS A 219 25.42 20.47 31.81
C HIS A 219 25.37 19.00 32.27
N HIS A 220 26.30 18.18 31.81
CA HIS A 220 26.41 16.77 32.21
C HIS A 220 26.66 16.63 33.72
N ASN A 221 27.59 17.41 34.28
CA ASN A 221 27.88 17.38 35.71
C ASN A 221 26.70 17.91 36.54
N TRP A 222 26.02 18.95 36.05
CA TRP A 222 24.81 19.46 36.69
C TRP A 222 23.70 18.41 36.73
N PHE A 223 23.36 17.79 35.60
CA PHE A 223 22.30 16.77 35.55
C PHE A 223 22.62 15.52 36.35
N LYS A 224 23.90 15.09 36.36
CA LYS A 224 24.36 13.99 37.21
C LYS A 224 24.20 14.31 38.71
N SER A 225 24.50 15.54 39.11
CA SER A 225 24.29 16.01 40.48
C SER A 225 22.81 16.09 40.84
N THR A 226 21.96 16.58 39.93
CA THR A 226 20.51 16.65 40.14
C THR A 226 19.92 15.25 40.32
N LEU A 227 20.31 14.28 39.48
CA LEU A 227 19.93 12.87 39.62
C LEU A 227 20.43 12.25 40.93
N SER A 228 21.65 12.59 41.37
CA SER A 228 22.20 12.12 42.64
C SER A 228 21.38 12.61 43.83
N SER A 229 20.84 13.83 43.77
CA SER A 229 20.09 14.42 44.89
C SER A 229 18.72 13.80 45.12
N ILE A 230 18.17 13.11 44.11
CA ILE A 230 16.84 12.49 44.17
C ILE A 230 16.87 10.98 44.27
N SER A 231 18.05 10.36 44.14
CA SER A 231 18.20 8.90 44.18
C SER A 231 18.12 8.41 45.61
N GLU A 232 17.03 7.75 45.97
CA GLU A 232 16.91 7.02 47.25
C GLU A 232 17.81 5.77 47.22
N ASN A 233 18.51 5.48 48.33
CA ASN A 233 19.46 4.37 48.57
C ASN A 233 19.33 3.16 47.64
N SER A 234 19.80 3.30 46.39
CA SER A 234 19.80 2.23 45.40
C SER A 234 21.20 1.65 45.31
N GLU A 235 21.32 0.33 45.40
CA GLU A 235 22.58 -0.42 45.29
C GLU A 235 23.33 -0.24 43.94
N LEU A 236 22.75 0.51 42.99
CA LEU A 236 23.31 0.78 41.68
C LEU A 236 24.02 2.16 41.61
N PRO A 237 25.23 2.26 41.00
CA PRO A 237 25.94 3.52 40.83
C PRO A 237 25.13 4.55 40.01
N ILE A 238 25.15 5.84 40.34
CA ILE A 238 24.41 6.91 39.61
C ILE A 238 24.76 6.95 38.11
N SER A 239 25.99 6.57 37.74
CA SER A 239 26.41 6.43 36.33
C SER A 239 25.64 5.36 35.55
N SER A 240 24.93 4.46 36.23
CA SER A 240 24.09 3.43 35.63
C SER A 240 22.62 3.87 35.45
N LYS A 241 22.17 4.96 36.09
CA LYS A 241 20.81 5.51 35.94
C LYS A 241 20.71 6.58 34.87
N LEU A 242 21.73 7.43 34.72
CA LEU A 242 21.83 8.42 33.65
C LEU A 242 22.19 7.73 32.33
N ILE A 243 21.32 7.84 31.33
CA ILE A 243 21.49 7.18 30.04
C ILE A 243 22.17 8.14 29.05
N HIS A 244 21.57 9.31 28.80
CA HIS A 244 22.13 10.32 27.90
C HIS A 244 22.00 11.74 28.44
N THR A 245 22.87 12.64 27.99
CA THR A 245 22.77 14.09 28.22
C THR A 245 22.67 14.81 26.89
N TYR A 246 21.72 15.75 26.80
CA TYR A 246 21.41 16.50 25.59
C TYR A 246 21.73 17.99 25.81
N THR A 247 22.48 18.58 24.88
CA THR A 247 22.82 20.02 24.91
C THR A 247 22.40 20.78 23.66
N ASN A 248 22.28 20.12 22.50
CA ASN A 248 22.04 20.78 21.21
C ASN A 248 20.61 20.57 20.70
N SER A 249 20.13 19.33 20.72
CA SER A 249 18.78 18.96 20.28
C SER A 249 17.72 19.45 21.27
N ILE A 250 17.89 19.10 22.54
CA ILE A 250 17.15 19.60 23.70
C ILE A 250 18.15 19.89 24.82
N HIS A 251 17.76 20.68 25.83
CA HIS A 251 18.52 20.80 27.07
C HIS A 251 17.91 19.87 28.12
N GLY A 252 18.66 18.86 28.53
CA GLY A 252 18.11 17.84 29.43
C GLY A 252 18.88 16.52 29.40
N PHE A 253 18.26 15.47 29.92
CA PHE A 253 18.87 14.14 30.00
C PHE A 253 17.83 13.03 29.94
N SER A 254 18.25 11.80 29.64
CA SER A 254 17.40 10.61 29.82
C SER A 254 17.92 9.76 30.97
N ALA A 255 17.01 9.23 31.79
CA ALA A 255 17.36 8.44 32.96
C ALA A 255 16.30 7.38 33.29
N SER A 256 16.75 6.26 33.87
CA SER A 256 15.86 5.28 34.50
C SER A 256 15.46 5.77 35.88
N LEU A 257 14.16 6.02 36.07
CA LEU A 257 13.59 6.62 37.29
C LEU A 257 12.42 5.78 37.80
N THR A 258 12.35 5.61 39.11
CA THR A 258 11.15 5.14 39.81
C THR A 258 10.07 6.23 39.87
N PRO A 259 8.80 5.89 40.14
CA PRO A 259 7.75 6.88 40.32
C PRO A 259 8.04 7.92 41.41
N SER A 260 8.69 7.54 42.52
CA SER A 260 9.07 8.47 43.59
C SER A 260 10.20 9.40 43.15
N GLU A 261 11.25 8.88 42.51
CA GLU A 261 12.35 9.68 41.96
C GLU A 261 11.85 10.68 40.91
N LEU A 262 10.94 10.28 40.02
CA LEU A 262 10.35 11.20 39.05
C LEU A 262 9.51 12.30 39.74
N ALA A 263 8.79 11.98 40.82
CA ALA A 263 8.05 12.96 41.60
C ALA A 263 8.98 13.97 42.28
N SER A 264 10.10 13.50 42.84
CA SER A 264 11.15 14.35 43.42
C SER A 264 11.85 15.20 42.35
N LEU A 265 12.13 14.62 41.18
CA LEU A 265 12.76 15.32 40.06
C LEU A 265 11.91 16.49 39.54
N LYS A 266 10.58 16.35 39.55
CA LYS A 266 9.65 17.42 39.16
C LYS A 266 9.79 18.68 40.01
N ASN A 267 10.34 18.55 41.22
CA ASN A 267 10.58 19.65 42.15
C ASN A 267 12.02 20.18 42.08
N SER A 268 12.88 19.62 41.22
CA SER A 268 14.29 20.03 41.12
C SER A 268 14.46 21.37 40.38
N PRO A 269 15.46 22.19 40.76
CA PRO A 269 15.76 23.43 40.07
C PRO A 269 16.05 23.19 38.58
N GLY A 270 15.31 23.90 37.73
CA GLY A 270 15.44 23.81 36.27
C GLY A 270 14.59 22.72 35.62
N TYR A 271 13.84 21.89 36.35
CA TYR A 271 12.92 20.95 35.72
C TYR A 271 11.79 21.66 34.97
N ILE A 272 11.59 21.30 33.70
CA ILE A 272 10.49 21.81 32.87
C ILE A 272 9.43 20.72 32.70
N HIS A 273 9.81 19.59 32.13
CA HIS A 273 8.90 18.52 31.74
C HIS A 273 9.62 17.18 31.66
N SER A 274 8.88 16.09 31.67
CA SER A 274 9.40 14.74 31.46
C SER A 274 8.43 13.96 30.59
N THR A 275 8.95 13.25 29.60
CA THR A 275 8.18 12.30 28.79
C THR A 275 8.72 10.89 29.02
N PRO A 276 7.86 9.86 29.05
CA PRO A 276 8.34 8.48 29.04
C PRO A 276 9.14 8.21 27.76
N ASP A 277 10.27 7.54 27.89
CA ASP A 277 11.01 7.03 26.74
C ASP A 277 10.24 5.85 26.14
N ARG A 278 9.91 5.95 24.86
CA ARG A 278 9.04 5.01 24.15
C ARG A 278 9.85 4.37 23.03
N PRO A 279 9.68 3.05 22.78
CA PRO A 279 10.33 2.41 21.65
C PRO A 279 9.92 3.11 20.35
N LEU A 280 10.90 3.44 19.52
CA LEU A 280 10.68 3.91 18.15
C LEU A 280 10.48 2.70 17.23
N GLU A 281 9.54 2.78 16.29
CA GLU A 281 9.31 1.69 15.36
C GLU A 281 10.37 1.67 14.25
N LEU A 282 11.08 0.55 14.11
CA LEU A 282 11.80 0.23 12.89
C LEU A 282 10.76 -0.05 11.78
N HIS A 283 10.92 0.62 10.64
CA HIS A 283 10.14 0.34 9.44
C HIS A 283 10.61 -1.02 8.90
N THR A 284 9.69 -2.00 8.83
CA THR A 284 10.01 -3.41 8.51
C THR A 284 9.52 -3.80 7.13
N THR A 285 9.67 -5.08 6.75
CA THR A 285 8.84 -5.67 5.67
C THR A 285 7.38 -5.27 5.88
N HIS A 286 6.86 -4.58 4.86
CA HIS A 286 5.90 -3.51 5.10
C HIS A 286 4.45 -3.94 4.90
N SER A 287 4.19 -4.95 4.06
CA SER A 287 2.84 -5.32 3.63
C SER A 287 1.89 -5.63 4.79
N THR A 288 2.34 -6.38 5.81
CA THR A 288 1.50 -6.66 7.00
C THR A 288 1.21 -5.41 7.83
N LYS A 289 2.16 -4.48 7.95
CA LYS A 289 1.96 -3.19 8.63
C LYS A 289 1.02 -2.28 7.82
N PHE A 290 1.20 -2.22 6.50
CA PHE A 290 0.32 -1.50 5.57
C PHE A 290 -1.13 -1.99 5.67
N LEU A 291 -1.33 -3.29 5.87
CA LEU A 291 -2.64 -3.90 6.12
C LEU A 291 -3.19 -3.66 7.54
N GLY A 292 -2.54 -2.81 8.35
CA GLY A 292 -2.96 -2.48 9.71
C GLY A 292 -2.84 -3.62 10.72
N MET A 293 -2.01 -4.64 10.44
CA MET A 293 -1.82 -5.76 11.38
C MET A 293 -0.85 -5.37 12.50
N SER A 294 -1.22 -5.68 13.73
CA SER A 294 -0.44 -5.36 14.93
C SER A 294 -0.15 -6.62 15.74
N THR A 295 1.02 -6.66 16.38
CA THR A 295 1.38 -7.73 17.32
C THR A 295 0.66 -7.61 18.65
N THR A 296 0.05 -6.46 18.97
CA THR A 296 -0.62 -6.20 20.25
C THR A 296 -2.14 -6.26 20.19
N SER A 297 -2.73 -6.08 19.00
CA SER A 297 -4.18 -6.07 18.80
C SER A 297 -4.56 -6.50 17.38
N GLY A 298 -5.86 -6.69 17.14
CA GLY A 298 -6.39 -7.03 15.82
C GLY A 298 -6.28 -8.51 15.49
N VAL A 299 -6.17 -8.80 14.19
CA VAL A 299 -6.31 -10.16 13.63
C VAL A 299 -5.28 -11.15 14.18
N TRP A 300 -4.04 -10.73 14.42
CA TRP A 300 -2.97 -11.64 14.85
C TRP A 300 -3.20 -12.21 16.26
N PRO A 301 -3.38 -11.38 17.31
CA PRO A 301 -3.73 -11.90 18.63
C PRO A 301 -5.06 -12.68 18.61
N ALA A 302 -6.08 -12.20 17.89
CA ALA A 302 -7.39 -12.84 17.84
C ALA A 302 -7.37 -14.25 17.23
N SER A 303 -6.49 -14.47 16.25
CA SER A 303 -6.33 -15.76 15.54
C SER A 303 -5.14 -16.57 16.03
N SER A 304 -4.49 -16.19 17.14
CA SER A 304 -3.24 -16.81 17.58
C SER A 304 -2.20 -16.94 16.44
N TYR A 305 -2.13 -15.92 15.57
CA TYR A 305 -1.24 -15.87 14.40
C TYR A 305 -1.37 -17.04 13.41
N GLY A 306 -2.53 -17.72 13.39
CA GLY A 306 -2.80 -18.86 12.50
C GLY A 306 -2.42 -20.22 13.08
N GLU A 307 -2.19 -20.31 14.39
CA GLU A 307 -1.70 -21.51 15.04
C GLU A 307 -2.60 -22.75 14.79
N GLY A 308 -1.99 -23.85 14.34
CA GLY A 308 -2.67 -25.13 14.12
C GLY A 308 -3.34 -25.28 12.74
N VAL A 309 -3.45 -24.20 11.97
CA VAL A 309 -3.89 -24.23 10.56
C VAL A 309 -2.72 -24.61 9.65
N ILE A 310 -3.00 -25.38 8.59
CA ILE A 310 -2.03 -25.93 7.65
C ILE A 310 -2.29 -25.35 6.26
N ILE A 311 -1.31 -24.61 5.75
CA ILE A 311 -1.32 -24.06 4.39
C ILE A 311 -0.51 -24.97 3.48
N GLY A 312 -1.18 -25.58 2.50
CA GLY A 312 -0.55 -26.28 1.39
C GLY A 312 -0.14 -25.29 0.29
N VAL A 313 1.15 -25.27 -0.05
CA VAL A 313 1.70 -24.39 -1.08
C VAL A 313 2.07 -25.23 -2.30
N ILE A 314 1.37 -25.04 -3.42
CA ILE A 314 1.62 -25.74 -4.67
C ILE A 314 2.41 -24.82 -5.60
N ASP A 315 3.72 -25.07 -5.74
CA ASP A 315 4.66 -24.11 -6.35
C ASP A 315 5.97 -24.78 -6.83
N SER A 316 7.10 -24.05 -6.89
CA SER A 316 8.44 -24.54 -7.26
C SER A 316 9.19 -25.28 -6.15
N GLY A 317 8.52 -25.58 -5.03
CA GLY A 317 9.09 -26.26 -3.87
C GLY A 317 9.36 -25.31 -2.71
N ILE A 318 10.25 -25.72 -1.80
CA ILE A 318 10.63 -24.89 -0.66
C ILE A 318 12.13 -24.95 -0.35
N TRP A 319 12.70 -23.85 0.13
CA TRP A 319 14.06 -23.80 0.70
C TRP A 319 13.98 -23.96 2.23
N PRO A 320 14.04 -25.20 2.77
CA PRO A 320 13.68 -25.49 4.16
C PRO A 320 14.59 -24.82 5.19
N GLU A 321 15.83 -24.50 4.84
CA GLU A 321 16.80 -23.86 5.75
C GLU A 321 16.56 -22.36 5.93
N SER A 322 15.66 -21.74 5.16
CA SER A 322 15.31 -20.33 5.33
C SER A 322 14.89 -20.05 6.78
N GLU A 323 15.35 -18.92 7.32
CA GLU A 323 14.95 -18.47 8.66
C GLU A 323 13.43 -18.34 8.81
N SER A 324 12.73 -18.02 7.72
CA SER A 324 11.25 -17.95 7.69
C SER A 324 10.57 -19.30 7.96
N PHE A 325 11.28 -20.42 7.85
CA PHE A 325 10.75 -21.76 8.08
C PHE A 325 11.35 -22.43 9.32
N LYS A 326 12.04 -21.67 10.17
CA LYS A 326 12.41 -22.12 11.52
C LYS A 326 11.16 -22.22 12.39
N ASP A 327 11.18 -23.16 13.32
CA ASP A 327 10.02 -23.52 14.13
C ASP A 327 10.05 -22.95 15.55
N ARG A 328 10.85 -21.89 15.77
CA ARG A 328 10.84 -21.13 17.02
C ARG A 328 9.44 -20.57 17.27
N GLY A 329 8.91 -20.84 18.47
CA GLY A 329 7.57 -20.39 18.87
C GLY A 329 6.41 -21.20 18.29
N MET A 330 6.69 -22.31 17.57
CA MET A 330 5.65 -23.19 17.03
C MET A 330 5.26 -24.28 18.04
N SER A 331 3.95 -24.53 18.18
CA SER A 331 3.45 -25.66 18.98
C SER A 331 3.65 -27.00 18.26
N ARG A 332 3.19 -28.11 18.85
CA ARG A 332 3.28 -29.45 18.23
C ARG A 332 2.50 -29.50 16.92
N VAL A 333 2.96 -30.33 15.98
CA VAL A 333 2.26 -30.58 14.71
C VAL A 333 0.86 -31.16 15.02
N PRO A 334 -0.22 -30.66 14.39
CA PRO A 334 -1.58 -31.17 14.62
C PRO A 334 -1.68 -32.68 14.36
N LEU A 335 -2.34 -33.43 15.27
CA LEU A 335 -2.49 -34.90 15.14
C LEU A 335 -3.27 -35.34 13.89
N ARG A 336 -4.10 -34.44 13.34
CA ARG A 336 -4.84 -34.68 12.09
C ARG A 336 -3.97 -34.67 10.84
N TRP A 337 -2.74 -34.15 10.92
CA TRP A 337 -1.82 -34.08 9.79
C TRP A 337 -1.39 -35.49 9.35
N LYS A 338 -1.57 -35.80 8.07
CA LYS A 338 -1.24 -37.11 7.49
C LYS A 338 -0.14 -37.06 6.44
N GLY A 339 0.32 -35.86 6.10
CA GLY A 339 1.39 -35.68 5.12
C GLY A 339 2.75 -36.12 5.66
N LYS A 340 3.71 -36.21 4.75
CA LYS A 340 5.08 -36.67 5.03
C LYS A 340 6.13 -35.69 4.51
N CYS A 341 7.32 -35.81 5.08
CA CYS A 341 8.52 -35.18 4.54
C CYS A 341 9.23 -36.18 3.62
N GLU A 342 9.05 -36.01 2.31
CA GLU A 342 9.60 -36.93 1.30
C GLU A 342 11.12 -36.82 1.26
N THR A 343 11.82 -37.95 1.44
CA THR A 343 13.28 -38.01 1.43
C THR A 343 13.77 -38.34 0.04
N GLU A 344 14.62 -37.47 -0.51
CA GLU A 344 15.25 -37.62 -1.82
C GLU A 344 16.62 -36.90 -1.86
N GLN A 345 17.24 -36.87 -3.03
CA GLN A 345 18.52 -36.19 -3.25
C GLN A 345 18.48 -34.73 -2.76
N HIS A 346 19.43 -34.37 -1.89
CA HIS A 346 19.55 -33.06 -1.25
C HIS A 346 18.34 -32.63 -0.40
N PHE A 347 17.44 -33.56 -0.04
CA PHE A 347 16.29 -33.29 0.83
C PHE A 347 16.02 -34.47 1.77
N ASN A 348 16.47 -34.38 3.02
CA ASN A 348 16.19 -35.39 4.04
C ASN A 348 14.90 -35.06 4.82
N SER A 349 14.20 -36.09 5.31
CA SER A 349 13.02 -35.94 6.19
C SER A 349 13.27 -35.06 7.42
N SER A 350 14.52 -34.98 7.92
CA SER A 350 14.90 -34.10 9.04
C SER A 350 14.83 -32.61 8.72
N LEU A 351 14.64 -32.23 7.45
CA LEU A 351 14.47 -30.83 7.03
C LEU A 351 13.05 -30.31 7.29
N CYS A 352 12.08 -31.21 7.47
CA CYS A 352 10.81 -30.82 8.04
C CYS A 352 10.93 -30.66 9.57
N ASN A 353 10.17 -29.74 10.11
CA ASN A 353 10.15 -29.37 11.51
C ASN A 353 8.71 -29.01 11.92
N LYS A 354 8.50 -28.30 13.03
CA LYS A 354 7.12 -27.92 13.41
C LYS A 354 6.55 -26.82 12.51
N LYS A 355 7.37 -26.07 11.77
CA LYS A 355 6.92 -25.02 10.84
C LYS A 355 6.62 -25.58 9.45
N LEU A 356 7.63 -26.16 8.80
CA LEU A 356 7.51 -26.92 7.57
C LEU A 356 7.21 -28.38 7.94
N ILE A 357 5.94 -28.77 7.92
CA ILE A 357 5.51 -30.07 8.46
C ILE A 357 5.47 -31.18 7.40
N GLY A 358 5.54 -30.80 6.12
CA GLY A 358 5.62 -31.74 5.01
C GLY A 358 6.15 -31.08 3.75
N ALA A 359 6.78 -31.89 2.91
CA ALA A 359 7.38 -31.45 1.67
C ALA A 359 7.37 -32.62 0.70
N ARG A 360 6.72 -32.42 -0.45
CA ARG A 360 6.54 -33.42 -1.50
C ARG A 360 6.75 -32.79 -2.87
N PHE A 361 6.96 -33.60 -3.88
CA PHE A 361 7.18 -33.14 -5.25
C PHE A 361 6.49 -34.05 -6.26
N PHE A 362 6.12 -33.50 -7.42
CA PHE A 362 5.41 -34.17 -8.50
C PHE A 362 6.03 -33.73 -9.82
N ASN A 363 6.62 -34.67 -10.52
CA ASN A 363 7.36 -34.43 -11.76
C ASN A 363 7.04 -35.46 -12.85
N LYS A 364 6.06 -36.34 -12.63
CA LYS A 364 5.75 -37.43 -13.56
C LYS A 364 5.21 -36.86 -14.87
N GLY A 365 4.43 -35.77 -14.79
CA GLY A 365 3.95 -35.04 -15.96
C GLY A 365 5.09 -34.47 -16.78
N ILE A 366 6.04 -33.78 -16.16
CA ILE A 366 7.19 -33.22 -16.89
C ILE A 366 8.11 -34.31 -17.45
N VAL A 367 8.39 -35.38 -16.71
CA VAL A 367 9.24 -36.50 -17.18
C VAL A 367 8.58 -37.21 -18.36
N ALA A 368 7.26 -37.40 -18.34
CA ALA A 368 6.55 -38.02 -19.45
C ALA A 368 6.57 -37.17 -20.73
N ASN A 369 6.46 -35.84 -20.61
CA ASN A 369 6.44 -34.93 -21.76
C ASN A 369 7.85 -34.55 -22.26
N PHE A 370 8.85 -34.66 -21.40
CA PHE A 370 10.25 -34.42 -21.73
C PHE A 370 11.14 -35.53 -21.13
N PRO A 371 11.18 -36.74 -21.72
CA PRO A 371 11.94 -37.86 -21.16
C PRO A 371 13.43 -37.58 -20.97
N GLU A 372 14.01 -36.76 -21.85
CA GLU A 372 15.42 -36.33 -21.83
C GLU A 372 15.70 -35.18 -20.83
N ILE A 373 14.71 -34.75 -20.05
CA ILE A 373 14.89 -33.63 -19.12
C ILE A 373 15.78 -34.02 -17.95
N ASN A 374 16.98 -33.44 -17.91
CA ASN A 374 17.87 -33.62 -16.76
C ASN A 374 17.40 -32.80 -15.55
N ILE A 375 16.67 -33.40 -14.60
CA ILE A 375 16.26 -32.79 -13.34
C ILE A 375 17.38 -32.97 -12.30
N THR A 376 18.22 -31.96 -12.14
CA THR A 376 19.41 -32.01 -11.27
C THR A 376 19.09 -32.03 -9.78
N LEU A 377 18.01 -31.36 -9.37
CA LEU A 377 17.53 -31.31 -7.97
C LEU A 377 16.14 -31.93 -7.88
N ASN A 378 16.07 -33.25 -8.01
CA ASN A 378 14.83 -34.00 -8.06
C ASN A 378 14.22 -34.28 -6.66
N SER A 379 13.85 -33.22 -5.95
CA SER A 379 13.23 -33.28 -4.63
C SER A 379 12.29 -32.09 -4.41
N ALA A 380 11.68 -31.98 -3.23
CA ALA A 380 10.84 -30.83 -2.86
C ALA A 380 11.62 -29.52 -2.65
N ARG A 381 12.96 -29.56 -2.79
CA ARG A 381 13.83 -28.39 -2.66
C ARG A 381 13.54 -27.37 -3.76
N ASP A 382 13.44 -26.11 -3.36
CA ASP A 382 13.27 -24.99 -4.27
C ASP A 382 14.61 -24.57 -4.90
N ASP A 383 14.74 -24.79 -6.20
CA ASP A 383 15.87 -24.38 -7.04
C ASP A 383 15.58 -23.11 -7.86
N GLN A 384 14.39 -22.54 -7.71
CA GLN A 384 13.92 -21.40 -8.49
C GLN A 384 13.59 -20.17 -7.60
N GLY A 385 13.14 -20.37 -6.38
CA GLY A 385 12.92 -19.34 -5.36
C GLY A 385 11.47 -18.88 -5.20
N HIS A 386 10.63 -19.04 -6.22
CA HIS A 386 9.23 -18.58 -6.20
C HIS A 386 8.41 -19.26 -5.11
N GLY A 387 8.52 -20.58 -4.95
CA GLY A 387 7.81 -21.33 -3.92
C GLY A 387 8.22 -20.96 -2.49
N SER A 388 9.52 -20.69 -2.26
CA SER A 388 9.99 -20.17 -0.97
C SER A 388 9.46 -18.76 -0.69
N HIS A 389 9.33 -17.94 -1.73
CA HIS A 389 8.81 -16.58 -1.65
C HIS A 389 7.31 -16.56 -1.32
N THR A 390 6.52 -17.35 -2.05
CA THR A 390 5.08 -17.47 -1.83
C THR A 390 4.77 -18.11 -0.47
N ALA A 391 5.46 -19.18 -0.09
CA ALA A 391 5.28 -19.83 1.21
C ALA A 391 5.63 -18.91 2.39
N SER A 392 6.72 -18.14 2.30
CA SER A 392 7.10 -17.19 3.35
C SER A 392 6.21 -15.94 3.38
N THR A 393 5.59 -15.57 2.26
CA THR A 393 4.56 -14.51 2.23
C THR A 393 3.28 -14.97 2.95
N ALA A 394 2.84 -16.23 2.72
CA ALA A 394 1.65 -16.77 3.37
C ALA A 394 1.87 -16.99 4.88
N ALA A 395 2.96 -17.65 5.23
CA ALA A 395 3.22 -18.10 6.59
C ALA A 395 4.72 -18.10 6.92
N GLY A 396 5.52 -17.12 6.51
CA GLY A 396 6.89 -16.98 7.04
C GLY A 396 6.87 -16.68 8.55
N ASN A 397 7.73 -17.33 9.31
CA ASN A 397 7.99 -16.96 10.70
C ASN A 397 8.71 -15.59 10.77
N PHE A 398 8.82 -15.02 11.96
CA PHE A 398 9.52 -13.74 12.16
C PHE A 398 11.03 -13.90 11.90
N VAL A 399 11.55 -13.12 10.94
CA VAL A 399 12.99 -13.04 10.65
C VAL A 399 13.45 -11.59 10.78
N GLU A 400 14.24 -11.31 11.80
CA GLU A 400 14.81 -9.98 12.02
C GLU A 400 15.88 -9.64 10.99
N ASN A 401 16.07 -8.34 10.73
CA ASN A 401 17.11 -7.82 9.83
C ASN A 401 17.06 -8.39 8.39
N ALA A 402 15.89 -8.80 7.93
CA ALA A 402 15.65 -9.18 6.54
C ALA A 402 15.76 -7.93 5.65
N SER A 403 16.44 -8.04 4.52
CA SER A 403 16.53 -6.99 3.51
C SER A 403 16.87 -7.58 2.16
N TYR A 404 16.57 -6.85 1.10
CA TYR A 404 17.14 -7.10 -0.22
C TYR A 404 18.30 -6.13 -0.43
N TYR A 405 19.53 -6.54 -0.12
CA TYR A 405 20.72 -5.68 -0.25
C TYR A 405 20.57 -4.29 0.39
N GLY A 406 19.89 -4.21 1.54
CA GLY A 406 19.61 -2.96 2.26
C GLY A 406 18.26 -2.31 1.92
N TYR A 407 17.62 -2.64 0.78
CA TYR A 407 16.23 -2.26 0.53
C TYR A 407 15.29 -3.02 1.47
N ALA A 408 14.19 -2.37 1.83
CA ALA A 408 13.11 -2.97 2.63
C ALA A 408 13.58 -3.61 3.95
N ALA A 409 14.63 -3.05 4.56
CA ALA A 409 15.22 -3.60 5.77
C ALA A 409 14.21 -3.70 6.92
N GLY A 410 14.26 -4.79 7.69
CA GLY A 410 13.57 -4.96 8.97
C GLY A 410 13.05 -6.38 9.18
N THR A 411 11.99 -6.58 9.97
CA THR A 411 11.50 -7.94 10.28
C THR A 411 10.60 -8.48 9.17
N ALA A 412 11.01 -9.56 8.50
CA ALA A 412 10.16 -10.35 7.59
C ALA A 412 9.22 -11.28 8.36
N ARG A 413 7.99 -11.43 7.86
CA ARG A 413 6.99 -12.37 8.38
C ARG A 413 5.86 -12.54 7.35
N GLY A 414 5.24 -13.71 7.35
CA GLY A 414 4.05 -13.95 6.54
C GLY A 414 2.78 -13.39 7.18
N MET A 415 1.67 -13.49 6.44
CA MET A 415 0.35 -13.12 6.95
C MET A 415 -0.06 -13.96 8.15
N ALA A 416 0.25 -15.27 8.17
CA ALA A 416 0.00 -16.17 9.30
C ALA A 416 1.30 -16.80 9.85
N PRO A 417 2.07 -16.06 10.69
CA PRO A 417 3.40 -16.50 11.13
C PRO A 417 3.42 -17.83 11.90
N ARG A 418 2.32 -18.23 12.54
CA ARG A 418 2.21 -19.51 13.28
C ARG A 418 1.42 -20.60 12.56
N ALA A 419 0.94 -20.35 11.35
CA ALA A 419 0.40 -21.42 10.49
C ALA A 419 1.52 -22.38 10.06
N ARG A 420 1.15 -23.63 9.80
CA ARG A 420 2.06 -24.67 9.27
C ARG A 420 2.15 -24.55 7.76
N VAL A 421 3.29 -24.93 7.21
CA VAL A 421 3.52 -25.00 5.76
C VAL A 421 3.66 -26.47 5.37
N ALA A 422 2.94 -26.86 4.31
CA ALA A 422 3.16 -28.09 3.57
C ALA A 422 3.49 -27.73 2.11
N ALA A 423 4.69 -28.07 1.64
CA ALA A 423 5.15 -27.71 0.30
C ALA A 423 4.90 -28.84 -0.69
N TYR A 424 4.31 -28.52 -1.84
CA TYR A 424 4.04 -29.44 -2.94
C TYR A 424 4.67 -28.88 -4.22
N LYS A 425 5.86 -29.37 -4.58
CA LYS A 425 6.59 -28.91 -5.77
C LYS A 425 5.99 -29.50 -7.04
N VAL A 426 5.58 -28.65 -7.97
CA VAL A 426 5.04 -29.03 -9.30
C VAL A 426 5.71 -28.30 -10.45
N LEU A 427 6.47 -27.23 -10.15
CA LEU A 427 7.16 -26.42 -11.13
C LEU A 427 8.64 -26.80 -11.20
N TRP A 428 9.12 -27.05 -12.42
CA TRP A 428 10.45 -27.56 -12.72
C TRP A 428 11.02 -26.81 -13.92
N LYS A 429 12.17 -26.15 -13.78
CA LYS A 429 12.79 -25.39 -14.89
C LYS A 429 11.81 -24.45 -15.62
N ASN A 430 10.99 -23.72 -14.85
CA ASN A 430 9.93 -22.82 -15.36
C ASN A 430 8.84 -23.50 -16.19
N LYS A 431 8.69 -24.83 -16.07
CA LYS A 431 7.62 -25.62 -16.68
C LYS A 431 6.78 -26.26 -15.59
N VAL A 432 5.48 -26.35 -15.84
CA VAL A 432 4.51 -27.00 -14.96
C VAL A 432 3.51 -27.75 -15.83
N PHE A 433 3.09 -28.93 -15.37
CA PHE A 433 2.10 -29.75 -16.07
C PHE A 433 0.84 -29.91 -15.24
N ALA A 434 -0.31 -29.83 -15.91
CA ALA A 434 -1.62 -29.98 -15.28
C ALA A 434 -1.73 -31.25 -14.42
N SER A 435 -1.21 -32.38 -14.92
CA SER A 435 -1.22 -33.66 -14.22
C SER A 435 -0.47 -33.63 -12.89
N ASP A 436 0.68 -32.96 -12.83
CA ASP A 436 1.46 -32.81 -11.59
C ASP A 436 0.75 -31.88 -10.59
N VAL A 437 0.07 -30.83 -11.07
CA VAL A 437 -0.77 -29.94 -10.24
C VAL A 437 -1.97 -30.70 -9.65
N VAL A 438 -2.70 -31.46 -10.47
CA VAL A 438 -3.83 -32.28 -10.01
C VAL A 438 -3.36 -33.29 -8.95
N ALA A 439 -2.23 -33.96 -9.17
CA ALA A 439 -1.65 -34.90 -8.21
C ALA A 439 -1.28 -34.22 -6.89
N ALA A 440 -0.73 -33.00 -6.95
CA ALA A 440 -0.43 -32.20 -5.76
C ALA A 440 -1.68 -31.81 -4.98
N VAL A 441 -2.75 -31.35 -5.66
CA VAL A 441 -4.03 -31.02 -5.02
C VAL A 441 -4.65 -32.26 -4.36
N ASP A 442 -4.71 -33.39 -5.06
CA ASP A 442 -5.21 -34.66 -4.52
C ASP A 442 -4.42 -35.09 -3.28
N GLN A 443 -3.10 -34.99 -3.33
CA GLN A 443 -2.27 -35.32 -2.19
C GLN A 443 -2.48 -34.36 -1.01
N ALA A 444 -2.59 -33.06 -1.26
CA ALA A 444 -2.84 -32.07 -0.22
C ALA A 444 -4.19 -32.30 0.50
N ILE A 445 -5.23 -32.68 -0.24
CA ILE A 445 -6.51 -33.11 0.33
C ILE A 445 -6.32 -34.32 1.26
N LYS A 446 -5.59 -35.34 0.82
CA LYS A 446 -5.32 -36.55 1.61
C LYS A 446 -4.50 -36.27 2.87
N ASP A 447 -3.55 -35.35 2.77
CA ASP A 447 -2.68 -34.95 3.88
C ASP A 447 -3.42 -34.12 4.95
N GLY A 448 -4.55 -33.51 4.57
CA GLY A 448 -5.44 -32.78 5.46
C GLY A 448 -5.08 -31.30 5.63
N VAL A 449 -4.68 -30.63 4.55
CA VAL A 449 -4.48 -29.16 4.55
C VAL A 449 -5.81 -28.42 4.73
N ASP A 450 -5.76 -27.19 5.27
CA ASP A 450 -6.97 -26.34 5.43
C ASP A 450 -7.10 -25.29 4.33
N VAL A 451 -5.95 -24.83 3.82
CA VAL A 451 -5.84 -23.78 2.82
C VAL A 451 -4.86 -24.23 1.75
N LEU A 452 -5.22 -24.04 0.47
CA LEU A 452 -4.33 -24.17 -0.68
C LEU A 452 -3.97 -22.79 -1.21
N SER A 453 -2.67 -22.54 -1.34
CA SER A 453 -2.10 -21.38 -2.01
C SER A 453 -1.53 -21.81 -3.37
N MET A 454 -2.08 -21.27 -4.44
CA MET A 454 -1.70 -21.60 -5.83
C MET A 454 -1.32 -20.34 -6.60
N SER A 455 -0.01 -20.10 -6.72
CA SER A 455 0.54 -18.97 -7.48
C SER A 455 0.92 -19.40 -8.90
N LEU A 456 0.00 -20.11 -9.56
CA LEU A 456 0.13 -20.66 -10.90
C LEU A 456 -1.25 -20.68 -11.58
N GLY A 457 -1.26 -20.76 -12.90
CA GLY A 457 -2.48 -20.91 -13.69
C GLY A 457 -2.12 -21.22 -15.13
N PHE A 458 -3.06 -21.76 -15.89
CA PHE A 458 -2.90 -21.87 -17.33
C PHE A 458 -3.05 -20.48 -17.94
N PHE A 459 -2.25 -20.17 -18.97
CA PHE A 459 -2.66 -19.11 -19.90
C PHE A 459 -4.04 -19.49 -20.44
N ALA A 460 -4.96 -18.52 -20.53
CA ALA A 460 -6.29 -18.71 -21.09
C ALA A 460 -6.20 -19.29 -22.51
N ALA A 461 -6.11 -20.61 -22.59
CA ALA A 461 -6.31 -21.37 -23.80
C ALA A 461 -7.79 -21.29 -24.18
N LYS A 462 -8.07 -21.58 -25.46
CA LYS A 462 -9.38 -21.58 -26.13
C LYS A 462 -10.44 -22.50 -25.50
N ASP A 463 -10.19 -23.03 -24.31
CA ASP A 463 -11.04 -23.96 -23.56
C ASP A 463 -12.29 -23.23 -23.08
N LYS A 464 -13.45 -23.76 -23.47
CA LYS A 464 -14.76 -23.12 -23.27
C LYS A 464 -15.41 -23.55 -21.95
N PHE A 465 -15.01 -24.68 -21.38
CA PHE A 465 -15.68 -25.30 -20.23
C PHE A 465 -14.73 -25.65 -19.08
N TYR A 466 -15.25 -25.84 -17.86
CA TYR A 466 -14.46 -26.10 -16.66
C TYR A 466 -13.85 -27.49 -16.62
N GLU A 467 -14.45 -28.50 -17.25
CA GLU A 467 -13.90 -29.86 -17.29
C GLU A 467 -12.62 -29.96 -18.12
N GLU A 468 -12.38 -28.98 -19.00
CA GLU A 468 -11.14 -28.83 -19.77
C GLU A 468 -10.05 -28.18 -18.91
N ASP A 469 -10.43 -27.46 -17.84
CA ASP A 469 -9.52 -26.86 -16.86
C ASP A 469 -9.27 -27.82 -15.68
N ALA A 470 -8.14 -28.53 -15.74
CA ALA A 470 -7.74 -29.49 -14.71
C ALA A 470 -7.58 -28.87 -13.31
N ILE A 471 -7.22 -27.58 -13.22
CA ILE A 471 -7.11 -26.88 -11.93
C ILE A 471 -8.52 -26.64 -11.37
N ALA A 472 -9.46 -26.19 -12.21
CA ALA A 472 -10.85 -26.02 -11.79
C ALA A 472 -11.44 -27.34 -11.27
N VAL A 473 -11.25 -28.44 -12.00
CA VAL A 473 -11.71 -29.78 -11.57
C VAL A 473 -11.09 -30.21 -10.23
N ALA A 474 -9.77 -30.13 -10.09
CA ALA A 474 -9.10 -30.58 -8.87
C ALA A 474 -9.46 -29.72 -7.66
N THR A 475 -9.59 -28.41 -7.84
CA THR A 475 -9.92 -27.48 -6.75
C THR A 475 -11.39 -27.53 -6.34
N PHE A 476 -12.29 -28.00 -7.22
CA PHE A 476 -13.66 -28.34 -6.82
C PHE A 476 -13.65 -29.43 -5.74
N ALA A 477 -12.82 -30.46 -5.90
CA ALA A 477 -12.66 -31.52 -4.90
C ALA A 477 -12.09 -31.00 -3.57
N ALA A 478 -11.18 -30.02 -3.60
CA ALA A 478 -10.67 -29.39 -2.39
C ALA A 478 -11.78 -28.60 -1.67
N MET A 479 -12.56 -27.81 -2.41
CA MET A 479 -13.71 -27.06 -1.88
C MET A 479 -14.74 -27.99 -1.21
N GLU A 480 -15.08 -29.12 -1.83
CA GLU A 480 -16.01 -30.11 -1.25
C GLU A 480 -15.50 -30.71 0.08
N LYS A 481 -14.18 -30.68 0.30
CA LYS A 481 -13.56 -31.12 1.56
C LYS A 481 -13.36 -29.99 2.56
N GLY A 482 -13.95 -28.82 2.29
CA GLY A 482 -13.88 -27.65 3.17
C GLY A 482 -12.54 -26.92 3.12
N ILE A 483 -11.72 -27.17 2.10
CA ILE A 483 -10.39 -26.56 1.92
C ILE A 483 -10.55 -25.26 1.13
N PHE A 484 -10.07 -24.15 1.69
CA PHE A 484 -10.08 -22.86 1.00
C PHE A 484 -8.99 -22.81 -0.06
N VAL A 485 -9.30 -22.36 -1.28
CA VAL A 485 -8.32 -22.26 -2.38
C VAL A 485 -8.14 -20.81 -2.78
N SER A 486 -6.92 -20.29 -2.63
CA SER A 486 -6.51 -18.98 -3.11
C SER A 486 -5.62 -19.14 -4.33
N ALA A 487 -5.98 -18.49 -5.43
CA ALA A 487 -5.24 -18.56 -6.69
C ALA A 487 -4.95 -17.18 -7.27
N SER A 488 -3.77 -17.01 -7.87
CA SER A 488 -3.39 -15.78 -8.55
C SER A 488 -4.25 -15.53 -9.79
N ALA A 489 -4.68 -14.28 -10.01
CA ALA A 489 -5.48 -13.89 -11.18
C ALA A 489 -4.73 -13.97 -12.51
N GLY A 490 -3.40 -13.88 -12.50
CA GLY A 490 -2.56 -13.80 -13.70
C GLY A 490 -1.88 -12.45 -13.85
N ASN A 491 -0.85 -12.39 -14.70
CA ASN A 491 -0.02 -11.20 -14.92
C ASN A 491 -0.11 -10.70 -16.37
N ALA A 492 -1.26 -10.89 -17.03
CA ALA A 492 -1.48 -10.56 -18.43
C ALA A 492 -2.31 -9.27 -18.64
N GLY A 493 -2.45 -8.44 -17.60
CA GLY A 493 -3.03 -7.10 -17.72
C GLY A 493 -2.25 -6.23 -18.73
N ARG A 494 -2.79 -5.11 -19.20
CA ARG A 494 -3.89 -4.30 -18.65
C ARG A 494 -5.28 -4.57 -19.26
N LEU A 495 -5.39 -5.40 -20.29
CA LEU A 495 -6.65 -5.61 -21.03
C LEU A 495 -7.65 -6.45 -20.23
N HIS A 496 -8.95 -6.21 -20.43
CA HIS A 496 -10.05 -7.04 -19.93
C HIS A 496 -10.00 -8.45 -20.49
N GLY A 497 -10.65 -9.40 -19.79
CA GLY A 497 -10.71 -10.80 -20.22
C GLY A 497 -9.42 -11.60 -20.03
N THR A 498 -8.45 -11.10 -19.27
CA THR A 498 -7.12 -11.70 -19.12
C THR A 498 -6.96 -12.56 -17.87
N ILE A 499 -8.03 -12.74 -17.09
CA ILE A 499 -8.05 -13.53 -15.85
C ILE A 499 -7.91 -15.03 -16.10
N ASN A 500 -7.07 -15.65 -15.27
CA ASN A 500 -6.97 -17.08 -15.08
C ASN A 500 -7.62 -17.49 -13.74
N ASN A 501 -7.76 -18.80 -13.50
CA ASN A 501 -8.24 -19.33 -12.22
C ASN A 501 -9.60 -18.76 -11.76
N GLY A 502 -10.49 -18.42 -12.69
CA GLY A 502 -11.74 -17.74 -12.41
C GLY A 502 -12.93 -18.65 -12.05
N ALA A 503 -12.72 -19.95 -11.83
CA ALA A 503 -13.84 -20.82 -11.46
C ALA A 503 -14.43 -20.40 -10.08
N PRO A 504 -15.77 -20.46 -9.88
CA PRO A 504 -16.45 -19.83 -8.74
C PRO A 504 -16.14 -20.41 -7.36
N TRP A 505 -15.55 -21.59 -7.29
CA TRP A 505 -15.11 -22.18 -6.02
C TRP A 505 -13.72 -21.74 -5.59
N LEU A 506 -12.94 -21.08 -6.46
CA LEU A 506 -11.66 -20.46 -6.11
C LEU A 506 -11.83 -19.01 -5.66
N THR A 507 -10.94 -18.54 -4.80
CA THR A 507 -10.72 -17.12 -4.55
C THR A 507 -9.58 -16.62 -5.44
N THR A 508 -9.90 -15.82 -6.45
CA THR A 508 -9.01 -15.31 -7.49
C THR A 508 -8.48 -13.93 -7.10
N VAL A 509 -7.17 -13.77 -6.99
CA VAL A 509 -6.54 -12.62 -6.34
C VAL A 509 -5.77 -11.75 -7.33
N GLY A 510 -6.18 -10.48 -7.45
CA GLY A 510 -5.45 -9.44 -8.17
C GLY A 510 -4.32 -8.83 -7.35
N ALA A 511 -3.36 -8.18 -8.02
CA ALA A 511 -2.20 -7.56 -7.38
C ALA A 511 -2.37 -6.05 -7.24
N GLY A 512 -2.24 -5.54 -6.02
CA GLY A 512 -2.15 -4.11 -5.73
C GLY A 512 -0.79 -3.69 -5.21
N THR A 513 -0.49 -2.40 -5.35
CA THR A 513 0.69 -1.77 -4.77
C THR A 513 0.56 -1.59 -3.25
N VAL A 514 1.69 -1.34 -2.59
CA VAL A 514 1.75 -0.83 -1.22
C VAL A 514 2.30 0.60 -1.26
N ASP A 515 2.22 1.33 -0.16
CA ASP A 515 2.75 2.70 0.00
C ASP A 515 4.29 2.75 0.13
N ARG A 516 5.00 1.78 -0.45
CA ARG A 516 6.45 1.68 -0.45
C ARG A 516 6.99 1.85 -1.87
N GLU A 517 8.06 2.63 -1.98
CA GLU A 517 8.82 2.83 -3.22
C GLU A 517 10.30 2.59 -2.97
N PHE A 518 11.01 2.12 -3.99
CA PHE A 518 12.46 1.94 -3.96
C PHE A 518 13.14 2.92 -4.89
N GLU A 519 14.02 3.75 -4.32
CA GLU A 519 14.63 4.86 -5.04
C GLU A 519 16.15 4.78 -5.12
N GLY A 520 16.66 5.34 -6.20
CA GLY A 520 17.98 5.93 -6.29
C GLY A 520 17.90 7.45 -6.44
N ALA A 521 19.05 8.11 -6.38
CA ALA A 521 19.17 9.53 -6.62
C ALA A 521 20.40 9.85 -7.49
N LEU A 522 20.19 10.75 -8.45
CA LEU A 522 21.22 11.30 -9.30
C LEU A 522 21.47 12.75 -8.90
N THR A 523 22.68 13.05 -8.46
CA THR A 523 23.13 14.43 -8.16
C THR A 523 24.08 14.88 -9.26
N LEU A 524 23.77 15.97 -9.97
CA LEU A 524 24.59 16.52 -11.06
C LEU A 524 25.52 17.63 -10.55
N GLY A 525 26.81 17.61 -10.88
CA GLY A 525 27.76 18.65 -10.48
C GLY A 525 27.78 18.92 -8.97
N ASN A 526 28.32 20.06 -8.53
CA ASN A 526 28.25 20.47 -7.12
C ASN A 526 26.85 20.97 -6.71
N ASP A 527 25.80 20.62 -7.47
CA ASP A 527 24.42 21.02 -7.21
C ASP A 527 23.88 20.30 -5.96
N THR A 528 22.93 20.94 -5.29
CA THR A 528 22.13 20.35 -4.20
C THR A 528 20.86 19.67 -4.71
N LYS A 529 20.49 19.89 -5.98
CA LYS A 529 19.32 19.23 -6.59
C LYS A 529 19.61 17.76 -6.88
N GLN A 530 18.80 16.88 -6.31
CA GLN A 530 18.77 15.45 -6.63
C GLN A 530 17.59 15.14 -7.55
N ILE A 531 17.85 14.36 -8.60
CA ILE A 531 16.80 13.71 -9.41
C ILE A 531 16.60 12.32 -8.81
N THR A 532 15.44 12.07 -8.18
CA THR A 532 15.10 10.73 -7.69
C THR A 532 14.51 9.89 -8.81
N PHE A 533 14.73 8.59 -8.73
CA PHE A 533 14.27 7.63 -9.73
C PHE A 533 14.04 6.26 -9.08
N GLU A 534 13.17 5.45 -9.67
CA GLU A 534 12.92 4.10 -9.19
C GLU A 534 14.12 3.18 -9.45
N SER A 535 14.54 2.42 -8.44
CA SER A 535 15.64 1.48 -8.58
C SER A 535 15.62 0.37 -7.54
N LEU A 536 15.96 -0.84 -8.00
CA LEU A 536 16.29 -2.01 -7.18
C LEU A 536 17.74 -2.48 -7.38
N TYR A 537 18.64 -1.57 -7.75
CA TYR A 537 20.04 -1.91 -7.99
C TYR A 537 20.69 -2.52 -6.72
N ALA A 538 21.02 -3.81 -6.80
CA ALA A 538 21.58 -4.59 -5.69
C ALA A 538 23.11 -4.48 -5.58
N GLY A 539 23.78 -4.06 -6.65
CA GLY A 539 25.23 -4.00 -6.70
C GLY A 539 25.84 -2.93 -5.79
N ASN A 540 27.17 -2.93 -5.69
CA ASN A 540 27.88 -1.86 -5.01
C ASN A 540 27.91 -0.63 -5.90
N PHE A 541 27.61 0.52 -5.33
CA PHE A 541 27.78 1.82 -5.97
C PHE A 541 28.86 2.61 -5.21
N SER A 542 29.58 3.47 -5.91
CA SER A 542 30.67 4.23 -5.30
C SER A 542 30.14 5.31 -4.35
N GLY A 543 28.99 5.90 -4.66
CA GLY A 543 28.52 7.12 -4.00
C GLY A 543 29.50 8.28 -4.15
N LEU A 544 30.49 8.14 -5.04
CA LEU A 544 31.54 9.12 -5.29
C LEU A 544 31.15 9.96 -6.50
N ARG A 545 31.72 11.16 -6.54
CA ARG A 545 31.60 12.06 -7.67
C ARG A 545 32.45 11.56 -8.83
N GLU A 546 31.81 11.30 -9.96
CA GLU A 546 32.45 10.74 -11.14
C GLU A 546 32.10 11.56 -12.40
N PRO A 547 32.99 11.66 -13.40
CA PRO A 547 32.70 12.33 -14.66
C PRO A 547 31.51 11.71 -15.41
N LEU A 548 30.69 12.57 -16.02
CA LEU A 548 29.61 12.17 -16.92
C LEU A 548 30.11 12.20 -18.37
N VAL A 549 29.95 11.09 -19.08
CA VAL A 549 30.36 10.97 -20.48
C VAL A 549 29.15 10.70 -21.36
N PHE A 550 28.73 11.71 -22.11
CA PHE A 550 27.63 11.56 -23.07
C PHE A 550 28.10 10.85 -24.34
N LEU A 551 27.49 9.69 -24.63
CA LEU A 551 27.83 8.85 -25.79
C LEU A 551 26.68 8.77 -26.81
N ASN A 552 25.79 9.75 -26.81
CA ASN A 552 24.64 9.80 -27.72
C ASN A 552 23.80 8.51 -27.57
N LYS A 553 23.59 7.74 -28.65
CA LYS A 553 22.80 6.49 -28.65
C LYS A 553 23.51 5.28 -28.03
N CYS A 554 24.71 5.42 -27.47
CA CYS A 554 25.48 4.33 -26.84
C CYS A 554 25.64 3.04 -27.69
N LYS A 555 25.78 3.15 -29.01
CA LYS A 555 25.87 1.97 -29.92
C LYS A 555 27.26 1.34 -30.08
N SER A 556 28.31 1.97 -29.58
CA SER A 556 29.69 1.58 -29.91
C SER A 556 30.44 0.99 -28.72
N LEU A 557 30.55 -0.34 -28.69
CA LEU A 557 31.40 -1.07 -27.75
C LEU A 557 32.85 -0.59 -27.78
N LYS A 558 33.40 -0.26 -28.97
CA LYS A 558 34.76 0.26 -29.12
C LYS A 558 34.94 1.61 -28.42
N LYS A 559 33.96 2.51 -28.52
CA LYS A 559 34.02 3.81 -27.81
C LYS A 559 33.98 3.61 -26.29
N LEU A 560 33.13 2.70 -25.80
CA LEU A 560 33.04 2.37 -24.37
C LEU A 560 34.36 1.81 -23.82
N LYS A 561 34.98 0.86 -24.53
CA LYS A 561 36.26 0.23 -24.12
C LYS A 561 37.46 1.20 -24.09
N ASN A 562 37.38 2.29 -24.84
CA ASN A 562 38.46 3.28 -24.91
C ASN A 562 38.38 4.36 -23.81
N ILE A 563 37.32 4.36 -23.00
CA ILE A 563 37.18 5.29 -21.88
C ILE A 563 38.21 4.95 -20.80
N LYS A 564 38.82 5.98 -20.20
CA LYS A 564 39.78 5.85 -19.11
C LYS A 564 39.26 6.57 -17.85
N GLY A 565 39.54 5.98 -16.68
CA GLY A 565 39.07 6.49 -15.39
C GLY A 565 37.60 6.20 -15.12
N LYS A 566 37.19 6.08 -13.85
CA LYS A 566 35.79 5.77 -13.50
C LYS A 566 34.83 6.83 -14.04
N VAL A 567 33.81 6.44 -14.80
CA VAL A 567 32.80 7.37 -15.35
C VAL A 567 31.38 6.81 -15.28
N ILE A 568 30.42 7.74 -15.27
CA ILE A 568 29.01 7.46 -15.50
C ILE A 568 28.68 7.82 -16.96
N VAL A 569 28.15 6.85 -17.72
CA VAL A 569 27.83 7.04 -19.14
C VAL A 569 26.42 7.60 -19.29
N VAL A 570 26.22 8.54 -20.22
CA VAL A 570 24.89 9.08 -20.52
C VAL A 570 24.48 8.68 -21.94
N CYS A 571 23.35 7.99 -22.03
CA CYS A 571 22.75 7.48 -23.25
C CYS A 571 21.39 8.15 -23.49
N LYS A 572 21.10 8.46 -24.74
CA LYS A 572 19.82 9.05 -25.14
C LYS A 572 19.17 8.23 -26.24
N ASP A 573 17.92 7.85 -26.02
CA ASP A 573 17.08 7.18 -27.00
C ASP A 573 16.84 8.04 -28.25
N GLY A 574 16.54 7.36 -29.36
CA GLY A 574 16.16 8.03 -30.59
C GLY A 574 15.52 7.05 -31.56
N LYS A 575 14.90 7.58 -32.63
CA LYS A 575 14.03 6.85 -33.59
C LYS A 575 14.53 5.50 -34.17
N THR A 576 15.81 5.17 -34.03
CA THR A 576 16.44 3.97 -34.61
C THR A 576 17.20 3.11 -33.60
N THR A 577 16.95 3.28 -32.30
CA THR A 577 17.62 2.54 -31.22
C THR A 577 16.63 2.33 -30.10
N THR A 578 16.52 1.11 -29.60
CA THR A 578 15.70 0.80 -28.43
C THR A 578 16.52 0.99 -27.15
N LEU A 579 15.85 1.14 -26.02
CA LEU A 579 16.48 1.14 -24.70
C LEU A 579 17.24 -0.17 -24.46
N GLU A 580 16.68 -1.28 -24.94
CA GLU A 580 17.28 -2.62 -24.87
C GLU A 580 18.65 -2.69 -25.56
N ASP A 581 18.76 -2.17 -26.80
CA ASP A 581 20.04 -2.11 -27.54
C ASP A 581 21.12 -1.38 -26.73
N GLN A 582 20.75 -0.27 -26.07
CA GLN A 582 21.69 0.53 -25.29
C GLN A 582 22.14 -0.20 -24.03
N ILE A 583 21.19 -0.81 -23.31
CA ILE A 583 21.46 -1.62 -22.13
C ILE A 583 22.39 -2.77 -22.49
N GLU A 584 22.16 -3.47 -23.60
CA GLU A 584 23.01 -4.58 -24.04
C GLU A 584 24.44 -4.11 -24.35
N VAL A 585 24.59 -3.00 -25.08
CA VAL A 585 25.91 -2.44 -25.39
C VAL A 585 26.64 -1.99 -24.12
N ILE A 586 25.94 -1.38 -23.17
CA ILE A 586 26.52 -0.99 -21.88
C ILE A 586 26.88 -2.22 -21.03
N LYS A 587 26.05 -3.27 -21.01
CA LYS A 587 26.35 -4.54 -20.33
C LYS A 587 27.62 -5.18 -20.90
N ASN A 588 27.69 -5.33 -22.23
CA ASN A 588 28.82 -5.95 -22.93
C ASN A 588 30.09 -5.08 -22.91
N GLY A 589 29.94 -3.76 -22.76
CA GLY A 589 31.02 -2.79 -22.65
C GLY A 589 31.44 -2.46 -21.21
N SER A 590 30.66 -2.88 -20.21
CA SER A 590 30.90 -2.57 -18.80
C SER A 590 32.20 -3.19 -18.31
N THR A 591 33.19 -2.33 -18.07
CA THR A 591 34.46 -2.66 -17.45
C THR A 591 34.49 -2.08 -16.03
N SER A 592 35.57 -2.29 -15.26
CA SER A 592 35.77 -1.62 -13.96
C SER A 592 35.82 -0.08 -14.03
N VAL A 593 35.80 0.46 -15.26
CA VAL A 593 35.85 1.88 -15.60
C VAL A 593 34.44 2.49 -15.70
N ILE A 594 33.41 1.71 -16.06
CA ILE A 594 32.03 2.23 -16.14
C ILE A 594 31.36 1.92 -14.81
N SER A 595 31.15 2.96 -14.01
CA SER A 595 30.57 2.87 -12.67
C SER A 595 29.05 2.98 -12.67
N GLY A 596 28.44 3.50 -13.74
CA GLY A 596 26.99 3.49 -13.95
C GLY A 596 26.57 4.10 -15.29
N ALA A 597 25.26 4.11 -15.55
CA ALA A 597 24.69 4.79 -16.71
C ALA A 597 23.40 5.56 -16.41
N ILE A 598 23.16 6.60 -17.21
CA ILE A 598 21.94 7.39 -17.23
C ILE A 598 21.31 7.18 -18.61
N PHE A 599 20.14 6.54 -18.64
CA PHE A 599 19.34 6.37 -19.85
C PHE A 599 18.28 7.44 -19.89
N VAL A 600 18.33 8.29 -20.90
CA VAL A 600 17.31 9.30 -21.17
C VAL A 600 16.31 8.68 -22.15
N THR A 601 15.11 8.33 -21.66
CA THR A 601 14.15 7.47 -22.36
C THR A 601 12.71 7.75 -21.94
N ASN A 602 11.78 7.59 -22.88
CA ASN A 602 10.32 7.62 -22.64
C ASN A 602 9.71 6.22 -22.68
N ASP A 603 10.53 5.18 -22.64
CA ASP A 603 10.05 3.80 -22.70
C ASP A 603 9.14 3.48 -21.49
N GLU A 604 7.89 3.12 -21.78
CA GLU A 604 6.91 2.69 -20.77
C GLU A 604 7.29 1.35 -20.11
N TRP A 605 8.22 0.60 -20.70
CA TRP A 605 8.69 -0.69 -20.21
C TRP A 605 9.98 -0.58 -19.40
N LYS A 606 10.43 0.63 -19.05
CA LYS A 606 11.67 0.86 -18.29
C LYS A 606 11.75 0.02 -17.00
N ASP A 607 10.60 -0.22 -16.36
CA ASP A 607 10.46 -0.98 -15.10
C ASP A 607 10.70 -2.50 -15.28
N TYR A 608 10.72 -3.00 -16.53
CA TYR A 608 11.01 -4.41 -16.86
C TYR A 608 12.50 -4.68 -17.10
N TYR A 609 13.34 -3.64 -17.27
CA TYR A 609 14.75 -3.85 -17.51
C TYR A 609 15.52 -4.10 -16.22
N ASP A 610 16.31 -5.18 -16.21
CA ASP A 610 17.08 -5.61 -15.05
C ASP A 610 18.20 -4.61 -14.69
N TYR A 611 18.32 -4.24 -13.41
CA TYR A 611 19.37 -3.39 -12.86
C TYR A 611 20.68 -4.16 -12.67
N SER A 612 21.20 -4.76 -13.75
CA SER A 612 22.44 -5.54 -13.76
C SER A 612 23.71 -4.68 -13.64
N PHE A 613 23.57 -3.36 -13.65
CA PHE A 613 24.60 -2.36 -13.36
C PHE A 613 23.91 -1.11 -12.81
N ALA A 614 24.68 -0.22 -12.18
CA ALA A 614 24.14 1.01 -11.60
C ALA A 614 23.53 1.86 -12.70
N ALA A 615 22.21 1.98 -12.74
CA ALA A 615 21.49 2.64 -13.82
C ALA A 615 20.34 3.48 -13.29
N THR A 616 20.08 4.59 -13.98
CA THR A 616 18.87 5.39 -13.83
C THR A 616 18.20 5.59 -15.17
N PHE A 617 16.88 5.61 -15.17
CA PHE A 617 16.05 5.93 -16.32
C PHE A 617 15.41 7.29 -16.08
N VAL A 618 15.81 8.27 -16.88
CA VAL A 618 15.33 9.65 -16.80
C VAL A 618 14.29 9.85 -17.89
N ASP A 619 13.07 10.17 -17.49
CA ASP A 619 11.94 10.40 -18.39
C ASP A 619 12.13 11.66 -19.25
N GLU A 620 11.49 11.71 -20.44
CA GLU A 620 11.67 12.86 -21.37
C GLU A 620 10.95 14.15 -20.90
N LYS A 621 10.59 14.29 -19.62
CA LYS A 621 10.02 15.53 -19.04
C LYS A 621 11.15 16.48 -18.58
N ASP A 622 10.91 17.25 -17.51
CA ASP A 622 11.87 18.25 -16.99
C ASP A 622 13.24 17.66 -16.63
N ASN A 623 13.29 16.38 -16.26
CA ASN A 623 14.53 15.72 -15.86
C ASN A 623 15.47 15.47 -17.06
N GLN A 624 14.97 15.08 -18.23
CA GLN A 624 15.79 14.97 -19.44
C GLN A 624 16.45 16.30 -19.77
N LYS A 625 15.65 17.38 -19.82
CA LYS A 625 16.15 18.71 -20.15
C LYS A 625 17.23 19.13 -19.15
N THR A 626 16.99 18.86 -17.87
CA THR A 626 17.96 19.12 -16.79
C THR A 626 19.29 18.41 -17.03
N VAL A 627 19.28 17.10 -17.29
CA VAL A 627 20.51 16.31 -17.53
C VAL A 627 21.23 16.76 -18.80
N MET A 628 20.52 16.94 -19.90
CA MET A 628 21.11 17.28 -21.20
C MET A 628 21.65 18.73 -21.25
N ASP A 629 20.93 19.68 -20.65
CA ASP A 629 21.39 21.07 -20.51
C ASP A 629 22.63 21.15 -19.62
N TYR A 630 22.66 20.39 -18.52
CA TYR A 630 23.82 20.33 -17.64
C TYR A 630 25.07 19.82 -18.37
N ILE A 631 24.96 18.71 -19.09
CA ILE A 631 26.09 18.12 -19.82
C ILE A 631 26.60 19.06 -20.93
N SER A 632 25.70 19.73 -21.66
CA SER A 632 26.09 20.60 -22.78
C SER A 632 26.74 21.92 -22.34
N LYS A 633 26.36 22.46 -21.17
CA LYS A 633 26.87 23.73 -20.64
C LYS A 633 28.17 23.59 -19.84
N ASN A 634 28.52 22.39 -19.39
CA ASN A 634 29.68 22.16 -18.55
C ASN A 634 30.81 21.46 -19.31
N LYS A 635 32.03 22.00 -19.25
CA LYS A 635 33.20 21.39 -19.91
C LYS A 635 33.61 20.04 -19.31
N ASN A 636 33.40 19.87 -18.00
CA ASN A 636 33.72 18.65 -17.25
C ASN A 636 32.53 18.26 -16.35
N PRO A 637 31.42 17.77 -16.94
CA PRO A 637 30.24 17.44 -16.16
C PRO A 637 30.53 16.24 -15.24
N THR A 638 30.01 16.27 -14.01
CA THR A 638 30.16 15.18 -13.04
C THR A 638 28.81 14.82 -12.45
N GLY A 639 28.70 13.63 -11.85
CA GLY A 639 27.51 13.22 -11.12
C GLY A 639 27.81 12.22 -10.02
N ILE A 640 26.82 12.01 -9.15
CA ILE A 640 26.81 10.99 -8.11
C ILE A 640 25.54 10.17 -8.28
N LEU A 641 25.66 8.85 -8.34
CA LEU A 641 24.55 7.92 -8.27
C LEU A 641 24.50 7.28 -6.88
N GLU A 642 23.36 7.45 -6.22
CA GLU A 642 23.03 6.80 -4.95
C GLU A 642 21.87 5.83 -5.16
N PHE A 643 21.86 4.73 -4.42
CA PHE A 643 20.82 3.68 -4.49
C PHE A 643 20.44 3.24 -3.07
N ARG A 644 19.61 2.21 -2.95
CA ARG A 644 19.23 1.59 -1.66
C ARG A 644 18.39 2.48 -0.76
N LYS A 645 17.59 3.39 -1.34
CA LYS A 645 16.61 4.19 -0.59
C LYS A 645 15.27 3.45 -0.60
N THR A 646 14.67 3.30 0.58
CA THR A 646 13.30 2.75 0.75
C THR A 646 12.43 3.86 1.31
N ILE A 647 11.43 4.27 0.55
CA ILE A 647 10.51 5.34 0.94
C ILE A 647 9.17 4.72 1.32
N LEU A 648 8.57 5.15 2.42
CA LEU A 648 7.27 4.69 2.91
C LEU A 648 6.30 5.86 3.06
N GLY A 649 5.01 5.61 2.86
CA GLY A 649 3.92 6.56 3.11
C GLY A 649 3.82 7.70 2.10
N ARG A 650 4.69 7.75 1.08
CA ARG A 650 4.67 8.78 0.03
C ARG A 650 3.75 8.41 -1.13
N ALA A 651 3.72 7.13 -1.50
CA ALA A 651 2.95 6.65 -2.64
C ALA A 651 1.44 6.62 -2.32
N THR A 652 0.63 7.04 -3.28
CA THR A 652 -0.81 6.74 -3.27
C THR A 652 -0.98 5.23 -3.44
N ALA A 653 -1.55 4.56 -2.45
CA ALA A 653 -1.67 3.11 -2.43
C ALA A 653 -2.88 2.64 -1.60
N PRO A 654 -3.46 1.48 -1.93
CA PRO A 654 -3.10 0.63 -3.07
C PRO A 654 -3.59 1.22 -4.40
N LYS A 655 -2.87 0.88 -5.46
CA LYS A 655 -3.32 0.94 -6.85
C LYS A 655 -3.37 -0.47 -7.43
N VAL A 656 -4.26 -0.75 -8.37
CA VAL A 656 -4.21 -2.00 -9.15
C VAL A 656 -2.93 -1.97 -9.99
N ALA A 657 -2.12 -3.03 -9.89
CA ALA A 657 -0.89 -3.14 -10.68
C ALA A 657 -1.20 -3.26 -12.18
N ARG A 658 -0.39 -2.62 -13.02
CA ARG A 658 -0.53 -2.64 -14.49
C ARG A 658 -0.58 -4.06 -15.06
N TYR A 659 0.24 -4.96 -14.53
CA TYR A 659 0.30 -6.36 -14.98
C TYR A 659 -0.85 -7.22 -14.46
N SER A 660 -1.59 -6.81 -13.42
CA SER A 660 -2.63 -7.66 -12.82
C SER A 660 -3.69 -7.97 -13.88
N SER A 661 -3.98 -9.26 -14.11
CA SER A 661 -5.04 -9.68 -15.04
C SER A 661 -6.42 -9.14 -14.64
N ARG A 662 -7.26 -8.81 -15.62
CA ARG A 662 -8.56 -8.14 -15.45
C ARG A 662 -9.73 -9.01 -15.91
N GLY A 663 -10.86 -8.86 -15.25
CA GLY A 663 -12.11 -9.53 -15.64
C GLY A 663 -12.71 -8.96 -16.91
N PRO A 664 -13.89 -9.45 -17.33
CA PRO A 664 -14.61 -10.59 -16.74
C PRO A 664 -13.92 -11.94 -17.00
N PHE A 665 -14.32 -13.00 -16.29
CA PHE A 665 -13.86 -14.36 -16.58
C PHE A 665 -14.86 -15.08 -17.47
N MET A 666 -14.48 -15.29 -18.72
CA MET A 666 -15.41 -15.66 -19.80
C MET A 666 -16.04 -17.05 -19.65
N ARG A 667 -15.38 -17.98 -18.97
CA ARG A 667 -15.95 -19.31 -18.68
C ARG A 667 -17.04 -19.28 -17.60
N SER A 668 -17.17 -18.16 -16.89
CA SER A 668 -18.10 -17.97 -15.78
C SER A 668 -18.70 -16.56 -15.78
N PRO A 669 -19.39 -16.13 -16.85
CA PRO A 669 -19.80 -14.74 -16.98
C PRO A 669 -20.70 -14.30 -15.81
N SER A 670 -21.50 -15.18 -15.23
CA SER A 670 -22.38 -14.85 -14.09
C SER A 670 -21.65 -14.56 -12.76
N VAL A 671 -20.32 -14.71 -12.68
CA VAL A 671 -19.53 -14.51 -11.47
C VAL A 671 -18.41 -13.50 -11.73
N LEU A 672 -18.46 -12.37 -11.03
CA LEU A 672 -17.45 -11.30 -11.15
C LEU A 672 -16.07 -11.80 -10.70
N LYS A 673 -15.04 -11.48 -11.50
CA LYS A 673 -13.62 -11.72 -11.19
C LYS A 673 -12.78 -10.47 -11.55
N PRO A 674 -11.64 -10.22 -10.86
CA PRO A 674 -11.10 -11.01 -9.75
C PRO A 674 -11.98 -10.84 -8.51
N ASP A 675 -11.78 -11.65 -7.48
CA ASP A 675 -12.59 -11.51 -6.26
C ASP A 675 -12.13 -10.35 -5.40
N ILE A 676 -10.81 -10.17 -5.33
CA ILE A 676 -10.18 -9.33 -4.31
C ILE A 676 -8.80 -8.86 -4.76
N LEU A 677 -8.36 -7.71 -4.27
CA LEU A 677 -7.03 -7.14 -4.44
C LEU A 677 -6.20 -7.33 -3.16
N ALA A 678 -4.93 -7.70 -3.29
CA ALA A 678 -4.00 -7.84 -2.15
C ALA A 678 -2.58 -7.37 -2.52
N PRO A 679 -1.67 -7.14 -1.54
CA PRO A 679 -0.31 -6.71 -1.83
C PRO A 679 0.41 -7.69 -2.77
N GLY A 680 0.75 -7.22 -3.97
CA GLY A 680 1.36 -8.05 -5.01
C GLY A 680 2.54 -7.39 -5.72
N SER A 681 2.70 -6.08 -5.61
CA SER A 681 3.85 -5.37 -6.17
C SER A 681 4.96 -5.25 -5.14
N GLU A 682 6.19 -5.54 -5.57
CA GLU A 682 7.41 -5.23 -4.85
C GLU A 682 7.49 -5.86 -3.44
N ILE A 683 7.09 -7.12 -3.31
CA ILE A 683 7.02 -7.82 -2.02
C ILE A 683 8.37 -8.45 -1.68
N LEU A 684 8.87 -8.17 -0.47
CA LEU A 684 10.07 -8.81 0.09
C LEU A 684 9.66 -10.11 0.80
N ALA A 685 10.21 -11.24 0.37
CA ALA A 685 10.05 -12.52 1.07
C ALA A 685 11.27 -13.41 0.87
N SER A 686 11.28 -14.59 1.50
CA SER A 686 12.40 -15.51 1.44
C SER A 686 12.67 -16.01 0.03
N TRP A 687 13.94 -16.23 -0.28
CA TRP A 687 14.39 -16.68 -1.59
C TRP A 687 15.40 -17.82 -1.45
N SER A 688 15.39 -18.73 -2.41
CA SER A 688 16.38 -19.81 -2.47
C SER A 688 17.75 -19.24 -2.83
N PRO A 689 18.79 -19.45 -2.01
CA PRO A 689 20.15 -18.98 -2.31
C PRO A 689 20.82 -19.79 -3.43
N LEU A 690 20.16 -20.83 -3.96
CA LEU A 690 20.63 -21.54 -5.16
C LEU A 690 20.35 -20.78 -6.46
N ASN A 691 19.32 -19.94 -6.48
CA ASN A 691 18.99 -19.17 -7.67
C ASN A 691 19.63 -17.78 -7.60
N LYS A 692 20.37 -17.42 -8.65
CA LYS A 692 20.93 -16.07 -8.79
C LYS A 692 19.78 -15.06 -8.84
N ILE A 693 19.92 -13.97 -8.10
CA ILE A 693 18.88 -12.93 -8.10
C ILE A 693 19.06 -12.00 -9.29
N VAL A 694 20.28 -11.51 -9.46
CA VAL A 694 20.70 -10.62 -10.53
C VAL A 694 22.18 -10.88 -10.79
N GLU A 695 22.64 -10.55 -11.99
CA GLU A 695 24.05 -10.60 -12.35
C GLU A 695 24.59 -9.18 -12.46
N VAL A 696 25.47 -8.78 -11.55
CA VAL A 696 26.04 -7.43 -11.54
C VAL A 696 27.47 -7.47 -12.04
N HIS A 697 27.77 -6.77 -13.14
CA HIS A 697 29.08 -6.79 -13.79
C HIS A 697 29.62 -8.21 -14.04
N SER A 698 28.78 -9.09 -14.62
CA SER A 698 29.09 -10.51 -14.86
C SER A 698 29.37 -11.34 -13.59
N LYS A 699 28.99 -10.85 -12.41
CA LYS A 699 29.08 -11.58 -11.13
C LYS A 699 27.68 -11.88 -10.62
N PRO A 700 27.32 -13.15 -10.40
CA PRO A 700 26.02 -13.50 -9.85
C PRO A 700 25.94 -13.07 -8.38
N LEU A 701 24.80 -12.46 -8.03
CA LEU A 701 24.46 -12.05 -6.67
C LEU A 701 23.36 -12.96 -6.11
N PHE A 702 23.51 -13.35 -4.85
CA PHE A 702 22.61 -14.25 -4.14
C PHE A 702 22.17 -13.63 -2.81
N SER A 703 20.90 -13.78 -2.45
CA SER A 703 20.37 -13.31 -1.16
C SER A 703 19.33 -14.30 -0.64
N HIS A 704 19.17 -14.33 0.67
CA HIS A 704 18.10 -15.08 1.34
C HIS A 704 16.72 -14.43 1.22
N PHE A 705 16.66 -13.18 0.74
CA PHE A 705 15.43 -12.45 0.49
C PHE A 705 15.47 -11.77 -0.88
N LYS A 706 14.33 -11.73 -1.56
CA LYS A 706 14.16 -11.09 -2.87
C LYS A 706 12.89 -10.25 -2.89
N ILE A 707 12.96 -9.12 -3.59
CA ILE A 707 11.80 -8.29 -3.94
C ILE A 707 11.32 -8.71 -5.33
N ILE A 708 10.06 -9.13 -5.44
CA ILE A 708 9.41 -9.43 -6.72
C ILE A 708 7.97 -8.96 -6.72
N SER A 709 7.43 -8.83 -7.93
CA SER A 709 6.06 -8.39 -8.20
C SER A 709 5.28 -9.48 -8.94
N GLY A 710 4.00 -9.63 -8.63
CA GLY A 710 3.10 -10.53 -9.34
C GLY A 710 1.81 -10.80 -8.55
N THR A 711 0.75 -11.23 -9.24
CA THR A 711 -0.42 -11.84 -8.57
C THR A 711 -0.04 -13.08 -7.78
N SER A 712 1.09 -13.71 -8.13
CA SER A 712 1.76 -14.75 -7.35
C SER A 712 2.12 -14.34 -5.92
N MET A 713 2.37 -13.06 -5.65
CA MET A 713 2.66 -12.53 -4.30
C MET A 713 1.38 -12.09 -3.59
N ALA A 714 0.33 -11.75 -4.34
CA ALA A 714 -0.97 -11.38 -3.78
C ALA A 714 -1.75 -12.59 -3.25
N ALA A 715 -1.79 -13.70 -4.00
CA ALA A 715 -2.45 -14.93 -3.59
C ALA A 715 -2.02 -15.51 -2.23
N PRO A 716 -0.71 -15.56 -1.86
CA PRO A 716 -0.30 -16.02 -0.55
C PRO A 716 -0.68 -15.06 0.58
N HIS A 717 -0.86 -13.75 0.33
CA HIS A 717 -1.41 -12.85 1.34
C HIS A 717 -2.85 -13.24 1.72
N VAL A 718 -3.69 -13.53 0.72
CA VAL A 718 -5.07 -14.01 0.93
C VAL A 718 -5.09 -15.40 1.57
N SER A 719 -4.16 -16.29 1.18
CA SER A 719 -4.01 -17.62 1.80
C SER A 719 -3.71 -17.55 3.29
N GLY A 720 -2.78 -16.67 3.68
CA GLY A 720 -2.47 -16.45 5.09
C GLY A 720 -3.65 -15.81 5.84
N LEU A 721 -4.35 -14.84 5.24
CA LEU A 721 -5.57 -14.29 5.85
C LEU A 721 -6.66 -15.35 6.04
N ALA A 722 -6.88 -16.22 5.05
CA ALA A 722 -7.82 -17.34 5.18
C ALA A 722 -7.42 -18.28 6.33
N ALA A 723 -6.12 -18.51 6.56
CA ALA A 723 -5.65 -19.29 7.69
C ALA A 723 -5.92 -18.60 9.05
N LEU A 724 -5.76 -17.28 9.13
CA LEU A 724 -6.13 -16.51 10.34
C LEU A 724 -7.63 -16.62 10.61
N ILE A 725 -8.47 -16.44 9.58
CA ILE A 725 -9.93 -16.57 9.68
C ILE A 725 -10.32 -17.98 10.10
N LYS A 726 -9.72 -19.02 9.51
CA LYS A 726 -9.98 -20.43 9.87
C LYS A 726 -9.59 -20.76 11.30
N THR A 727 -8.64 -20.03 11.89
CA THR A 727 -8.30 -20.20 13.32
C THR A 727 -9.38 -19.63 14.23
N VAL A 728 -9.97 -18.49 13.86
CA VAL A 728 -11.07 -17.86 14.61
C VAL A 728 -12.40 -18.59 14.36
N HIS A 729 -12.61 -19.07 13.13
CA HIS A 729 -13.83 -19.72 12.67
C HIS A 729 -13.53 -21.08 12.02
N PRO A 730 -13.20 -22.13 12.82
CA PRO A 730 -12.81 -23.45 12.29
C PRO A 730 -13.89 -24.11 11.44
N ASP A 731 -15.15 -23.86 11.72
CA ASP A 731 -16.30 -24.50 11.06
C ASP A 731 -16.75 -23.79 9.78
N TRP A 732 -16.15 -22.64 9.44
CA TRP A 732 -16.54 -21.92 8.22
C TRP A 732 -16.14 -22.67 6.95
N SER A 733 -17.07 -22.68 6.00
CA SER A 733 -16.85 -23.19 4.66
C SER A 733 -15.84 -22.31 3.89
N PRO A 734 -15.27 -22.82 2.78
CA PRO A 734 -14.48 -21.99 1.87
C PRO A 734 -15.23 -20.74 1.36
N ALA A 735 -16.54 -20.87 1.08
CA ALA A 735 -17.37 -19.77 0.60
C ALA A 735 -17.60 -18.70 1.69
N ALA A 736 -17.82 -19.12 2.95
CA ALA A 736 -17.94 -18.23 4.09
C ALA A 736 -16.66 -17.41 4.33
N ILE A 737 -15.49 -18.07 4.26
CA ILE A 737 -14.18 -17.39 4.38
C ILE A 737 -13.98 -16.40 3.23
N ARG A 738 -14.27 -16.82 1.98
CA ARG A 738 -14.21 -15.92 0.82
C ARG A 738 -15.13 -14.72 1.00
N SER A 739 -16.36 -14.94 1.45
CA SER A 739 -17.32 -13.87 1.71
C SER A 739 -16.81 -12.88 2.74
N ALA A 740 -16.24 -13.36 3.84
CA ALA A 740 -15.73 -12.47 4.89
C ALA A 740 -14.60 -11.58 4.36
N ILE A 741 -13.68 -12.14 3.58
CA ILE A 741 -12.59 -11.40 2.92
C ILE A 741 -13.14 -10.38 1.92
N MET A 742 -14.08 -10.79 1.07
CA MET A 742 -14.63 -9.96 0.00
C MET A 742 -15.47 -8.79 0.54
N THR A 743 -16.38 -9.08 1.47
CA THR A 743 -17.38 -8.09 1.92
C THR A 743 -16.84 -7.02 2.86
N THR A 744 -15.65 -7.26 3.43
CA THR A 744 -14.96 -6.33 4.33
C THR A 744 -13.82 -5.56 3.67
N ALA A 745 -13.55 -5.85 2.38
CA ALA A 745 -12.51 -5.20 1.61
C ALA A 745 -12.73 -3.68 1.48
N ASN A 746 -11.62 -2.94 1.43
CA ASN A 746 -11.63 -1.49 1.28
C ASN A 746 -11.53 -1.10 -0.21
N PRO A 747 -12.53 -0.41 -0.79
CA PRO A 747 -12.45 0.08 -2.16
C PRO A 747 -11.67 1.40 -2.30
N LEU A 748 -11.14 1.95 -1.20
CA LEU A 748 -10.43 3.23 -1.15
C LEU A 748 -8.94 3.05 -0.93
N ASP A 749 -8.16 4.01 -1.43
CA ASP A 749 -6.74 4.16 -1.17
C ASP A 749 -6.45 4.90 0.14
N ASN A 750 -5.17 5.04 0.48
CA ASN A 750 -4.69 5.72 1.68
C ASN A 750 -4.97 7.23 1.71
N THR A 751 -5.48 7.83 0.63
CA THR A 751 -5.96 9.22 0.58
C THR A 751 -7.46 9.34 0.83
N GLY A 752 -8.17 8.20 0.98
CA GLY A 752 -9.63 8.15 1.06
C GLY A 752 -10.30 8.25 -0.31
N SER A 753 -9.54 8.25 -1.39
CA SER A 753 -10.05 8.27 -2.77
C SER A 753 -10.31 6.84 -3.27
N PRO A 754 -11.12 6.62 -4.31
CA PRO A 754 -11.24 5.31 -4.94
C PRO A 754 -9.86 4.77 -5.38
N ILE A 755 -9.63 3.47 -5.17
CA ILE A 755 -8.43 2.79 -5.67
C ILE A 755 -8.27 3.06 -7.17
N LYS A 756 -7.05 3.40 -7.58
CA LYS A 756 -6.73 3.72 -8.98
C LYS A 756 -6.17 2.52 -9.71
N ASP A 757 -6.26 2.57 -11.03
CA ASP A 757 -5.66 1.57 -11.93
C ASP A 757 -4.39 2.12 -12.61
N ALA A 758 -3.23 1.58 -12.24
CA ALA A 758 -1.95 1.95 -12.85
C ALA A 758 -1.84 1.51 -14.33
N GLY A 759 -2.67 0.55 -14.76
CA GLY A 759 -2.77 0.13 -16.16
C GLY A 759 -3.62 1.06 -17.02
N ASN A 760 -4.48 1.88 -16.42
CA ASN A 760 -5.43 2.77 -17.10
C ASN A 760 -5.24 4.22 -16.63
N PHE A 761 -4.02 4.74 -16.77
CA PHE A 761 -3.68 6.15 -16.52
C PHE A 761 -4.14 6.68 -15.14
N ASP A 762 -4.11 5.84 -14.10
CA ASP A 762 -4.53 6.20 -12.74
C ASP A 762 -6.01 6.63 -12.62
N HIS A 763 -6.87 6.25 -13.56
CA HIS A 763 -8.32 6.35 -13.41
C HIS A 763 -8.82 5.43 -12.27
N PRO A 764 -9.98 5.74 -11.65
CA PRO A 764 -10.59 4.85 -10.66
C PRO A 764 -10.76 3.42 -11.21
N ALA A 765 -10.32 2.44 -10.44
CA ALA A 765 -10.46 1.03 -10.76
C ALA A 765 -11.92 0.58 -10.59
N SER A 766 -12.44 -0.15 -11.58
CA SER A 766 -13.71 -0.84 -11.48
C SER A 766 -13.56 -2.19 -10.78
N PRO A 767 -14.66 -2.84 -10.39
CA PRO A 767 -14.62 -4.19 -9.83
C PRO A 767 -14.06 -5.25 -10.80
N LEU A 768 -13.99 -5.01 -12.11
CA LEU A 768 -13.30 -5.92 -13.05
C LEU A 768 -11.77 -5.88 -12.89
N GLU A 769 -11.22 -4.82 -12.28
CA GLU A 769 -9.79 -4.72 -11.99
C GLU A 769 -9.45 -5.15 -10.56
N MET A 770 -10.26 -4.74 -9.57
CA MET A 770 -9.94 -4.91 -8.15
C MET A 770 -10.85 -5.89 -7.38
N GLY A 771 -11.88 -6.43 -8.02
CA GLY A 771 -12.91 -7.21 -7.34
C GLY A 771 -13.67 -6.35 -6.32
N THR A 772 -13.76 -6.81 -5.07
CA THR A 772 -14.45 -6.04 -4.02
C THR A 772 -13.62 -4.89 -3.45
N GLY A 773 -12.31 -4.85 -3.68
CA GLY A 773 -11.37 -3.87 -3.15
C GLY A 773 -10.11 -4.52 -2.58
N PHE A 774 -9.36 -3.78 -1.77
CA PHE A 774 -8.15 -4.28 -1.10
C PHE A 774 -8.48 -4.98 0.22
N ILE A 775 -7.80 -6.09 0.52
CA ILE A 775 -8.05 -6.86 1.74
C ILE A 775 -7.93 -6.02 3.03
N ASP A 776 -8.84 -6.25 3.98
CA ASP A 776 -8.79 -5.71 5.35
C ASP A 776 -8.80 -6.88 6.36
N PRO A 777 -7.61 -7.33 6.82
CA PRO A 777 -7.51 -8.48 7.72
C PRO A 777 -8.28 -8.34 9.04
N ASN A 778 -8.34 -7.13 9.60
CA ASN A 778 -8.94 -6.89 10.90
C ASN A 778 -10.46 -6.95 10.84
N LYS A 779 -11.07 -6.45 9.76
CA LYS A 779 -12.52 -6.56 9.54
C LYS A 779 -12.93 -7.96 9.12
N ALA A 780 -12.11 -8.66 8.33
CA ALA A 780 -12.47 -9.97 7.78
C ALA A 780 -12.68 -11.08 8.82
N ILE A 781 -12.13 -10.96 10.04
CA ILE A 781 -12.40 -11.94 11.12
C ILE A 781 -13.73 -11.74 11.82
N ASP A 782 -14.41 -10.61 11.62
CA ASP A 782 -15.74 -10.33 12.19
C ASP A 782 -16.57 -9.54 11.17
N PRO A 783 -17.03 -10.18 10.09
CA PRO A 783 -17.70 -9.51 8.97
C PRO A 783 -19.16 -9.14 9.27
N GLY A 784 -19.75 -9.62 10.37
CA GLY A 784 -21.19 -9.47 10.65
C GLY A 784 -22.06 -10.42 9.84
N LEU A 785 -22.08 -10.31 8.51
CA LEU A 785 -22.81 -11.21 7.60
C LEU A 785 -21.87 -11.92 6.63
N ILE A 786 -22.27 -13.11 6.19
CA ILE A 786 -21.58 -13.87 5.14
C ILE A 786 -22.55 -14.43 4.09
N TYR A 787 -22.08 -14.47 2.84
CA TYR A 787 -22.69 -15.17 1.70
C TYR A 787 -22.07 -16.56 1.63
N ASP A 788 -22.76 -17.54 2.18
CA ASP A 788 -22.30 -18.92 2.14
C ASP A 788 -22.87 -19.68 0.95
N ALA A 789 -22.14 -20.68 0.47
CA ALA A 789 -22.54 -21.53 -0.65
C ALA A 789 -22.12 -22.97 -0.39
N GLU A 790 -22.99 -23.90 -0.74
CA GLU A 790 -22.76 -25.34 -0.62
C GLU A 790 -22.45 -25.96 -1.99
N THR A 791 -21.96 -27.20 -2.00
CA THR A 791 -21.69 -27.96 -3.24
C THR A 791 -22.90 -27.96 -4.20
N GLU A 792 -24.10 -28.09 -3.65
CA GLU A 792 -25.38 -28.05 -4.36
C GLU A 792 -25.56 -26.75 -5.18
N ASP A 793 -25.11 -25.61 -4.66
CA ASP A 793 -25.26 -24.31 -5.33
C ASP A 793 -24.34 -24.22 -6.57
N TYR A 794 -23.14 -24.80 -6.50
CA TYR A 794 -22.26 -24.91 -7.66
C TYR A 794 -22.79 -25.91 -8.70
N VAL A 795 -23.43 -27.00 -8.26
CA VAL A 795 -24.10 -27.95 -9.17
C VAL A 795 -25.23 -27.28 -9.94
N LYS A 796 -26.07 -26.47 -9.28
CA LYS A 796 -27.11 -25.67 -9.94
C LYS A 796 -26.54 -24.70 -10.97
N LEU A 797 -25.39 -24.08 -10.67
CA LEU A 797 -24.65 -23.22 -11.61
C LEU A 797 -24.19 -24.01 -12.83
N LEU A 798 -23.52 -25.14 -12.66
CA LEU A 798 -23.07 -25.98 -13.77
C LEU A 798 -24.25 -26.44 -14.65
N CYS A 799 -25.39 -26.77 -14.04
CA CYS A 799 -26.61 -27.09 -14.77
C CYS A 799 -27.16 -25.91 -15.58
N SER A 800 -27.04 -24.68 -15.07
CA SER A 800 -27.45 -23.48 -15.82
C SER A 800 -26.54 -23.16 -17.01
N LEU A 801 -25.30 -23.67 -16.98
CA LEU A 801 -24.33 -23.58 -18.06
C LEU A 801 -24.46 -24.75 -19.06
N ASN A 802 -25.52 -25.55 -18.97
CA ASN A 802 -25.82 -26.68 -19.85
C ASN A 802 -24.76 -27.80 -19.86
N TYR A 803 -24.10 -28.05 -18.73
CA TYR A 803 -23.15 -29.17 -18.61
C TYR A 803 -23.87 -30.51 -18.75
N THR A 804 -23.35 -31.38 -19.61
CA THR A 804 -23.84 -32.75 -19.77
C THR A 804 -23.55 -33.59 -18.52
N ALA A 805 -24.27 -34.70 -18.33
CA ALA A 805 -24.03 -35.63 -17.22
C ALA A 805 -22.57 -36.14 -17.19
N LYS A 806 -21.93 -36.30 -18.35
CA LYS A 806 -20.52 -36.70 -18.44
C LYS A 806 -19.58 -35.59 -17.93
N GLN A 807 -19.79 -34.35 -18.35
CA GLN A 807 -19.00 -33.20 -17.89
C GLN A 807 -19.20 -32.96 -16.39
N MET A 808 -20.46 -33.04 -15.91
CA MET A 808 -20.79 -32.97 -14.48
C MET A 808 -20.06 -34.03 -13.67
N LYS A 809 -20.02 -35.28 -14.17
CA LYS A 809 -19.31 -36.39 -13.50
C LYS A 809 -17.80 -36.16 -13.44
N ILE A 810 -17.19 -35.48 -14.42
CA ILE A 810 -15.76 -35.13 -14.36
C ILE A 810 -15.48 -34.17 -13.19
N ILE A 811 -16.32 -33.14 -13.01
CA ILE A 811 -16.12 -32.11 -11.98
C ILE A 811 -16.51 -32.63 -10.59
N THR A 812 -17.71 -33.20 -10.46
CA THR A 812 -18.28 -33.62 -9.17
C THR A 812 -17.78 -34.99 -8.71
N LYS A 813 -17.20 -35.80 -9.61
CA LYS A 813 -16.78 -37.19 -9.40
C LYS A 813 -17.91 -38.16 -9.00
N THR A 814 -19.15 -37.69 -8.98
CA THR A 814 -20.35 -38.47 -8.66
C THR A 814 -21.22 -38.63 -9.91
N ASN A 815 -22.19 -39.54 -9.91
CA ASN A 815 -23.17 -39.69 -11.00
C ASN A 815 -24.22 -38.55 -11.01
N THR A 816 -23.81 -37.33 -10.65
CA THR A 816 -24.67 -36.16 -10.60
C THR A 816 -25.07 -35.76 -12.01
N SER A 817 -26.37 -35.53 -12.20
CA SER A 817 -26.94 -35.03 -13.45
C SER A 817 -27.88 -33.88 -13.15
N CYS A 818 -28.22 -33.09 -14.16
CA CYS A 818 -29.17 -31.98 -14.01
C CYS A 818 -30.63 -32.44 -13.95
N ASN A 819 -30.90 -33.75 -14.04
CA ASN A 819 -32.25 -34.28 -13.93
C ASN A 819 -32.78 -34.09 -12.50
N GLY A 820 -33.89 -33.37 -12.36
CA GLY A 820 -34.49 -33.06 -11.06
C GLY A 820 -33.82 -31.92 -10.28
N ILE A 821 -32.73 -31.35 -10.80
CA ILE A 821 -32.07 -30.16 -10.22
C ILE A 821 -32.56 -28.94 -10.97
N LYS A 822 -33.14 -27.95 -10.27
CA LYS A 822 -33.53 -26.67 -10.87
C LYS A 822 -32.26 -25.87 -11.21
N PRO A 823 -31.93 -25.64 -12.50
CA PRO A 823 -30.74 -24.89 -12.88
C PRO A 823 -30.82 -23.44 -12.39
N SER A 824 -29.69 -22.86 -11.97
CA SER A 824 -29.62 -21.47 -11.54
C SER A 824 -28.22 -20.90 -11.79
N SER A 825 -28.13 -19.84 -12.59
CA SER A 825 -26.88 -19.06 -12.77
C SER A 825 -26.63 -18.08 -11.62
N ASP A 826 -27.62 -17.92 -10.74
CA ASP A 826 -27.64 -16.98 -9.63
C ASP A 826 -27.00 -17.59 -8.38
N LEU A 827 -25.69 -17.80 -8.45
CA LEU A 827 -24.89 -18.31 -7.34
C LEU A 827 -24.93 -17.30 -6.16
N ASN A 828 -25.03 -17.80 -4.93
CA ASN A 828 -25.00 -16.96 -3.73
C ASN A 828 -23.58 -16.40 -3.47
N TYR A 829 -23.19 -15.42 -4.27
CA TYR A 829 -21.85 -14.86 -4.35
C TYR A 829 -21.82 -13.41 -3.84
N PRO A 830 -20.77 -12.96 -3.15
CA PRO A 830 -20.69 -11.62 -2.53
C PRO A 830 -20.42 -10.48 -3.54
N SER A 831 -20.76 -10.66 -4.81
CA SER A 831 -20.68 -9.65 -5.88
C SER A 831 -21.74 -9.92 -6.96
N PHE A 832 -21.94 -8.92 -7.83
CA PHE A 832 -22.94 -8.95 -8.90
C PHE A 832 -22.33 -8.47 -10.21
N ILE A 833 -22.62 -9.18 -11.30
CA ILE A 833 -22.28 -8.79 -12.66
C ILE A 833 -23.50 -8.99 -13.57
N ALA A 834 -23.88 -7.95 -14.30
CA ALA A 834 -25.05 -7.89 -15.15
C ALA A 834 -24.64 -7.53 -16.58
N TYR A 835 -25.07 -8.34 -17.56
CA TYR A 835 -24.77 -8.10 -18.97
C TYR A 835 -25.94 -7.42 -19.69
N PHE A 836 -25.60 -6.36 -20.41
CA PHE A 836 -26.46 -5.56 -21.28
C PHE A 836 -25.81 -5.55 -22.68
N PRO A 837 -25.84 -6.68 -23.40
CA PRO A 837 -25.15 -6.81 -24.67
C PRO A 837 -25.70 -5.80 -25.67
N SER A 838 -24.79 -5.05 -26.30
CA SER A 838 -25.15 -4.03 -27.28
C SER A 838 -25.55 -4.67 -28.60
N ASP A 839 -26.72 -4.32 -29.12
CA ASP A 839 -27.04 -4.52 -30.53
C ASP A 839 -26.57 -3.27 -31.29
N PHE A 840 -25.46 -3.41 -32.03
CA PHE A 840 -24.83 -2.33 -32.80
C PHE A 840 -25.71 -1.84 -33.96
N GLU A 841 -26.74 -2.60 -34.34
CA GLU A 841 -27.69 -2.23 -35.40
C GLU A 841 -28.99 -1.62 -34.83
N ALA A 842 -29.20 -1.64 -33.50
CA ALA A 842 -30.41 -1.14 -32.87
C ALA A 842 -30.33 0.37 -32.51
N PRO A 843 -31.45 1.10 -32.56
CA PRO A 843 -31.49 2.53 -32.21
C PRO A 843 -31.15 2.79 -30.73
N HIS A 844 -30.38 3.85 -30.46
CA HIS A 844 -30.06 4.29 -29.10
C HIS A 844 -31.04 5.35 -28.58
N PRO A 845 -31.50 5.26 -27.30
CA PRO A 845 -31.35 4.11 -26.39
C PRO A 845 -32.36 3.00 -26.70
N GLY A 846 -31.91 1.74 -26.66
CA GLY A 846 -32.77 0.55 -26.83
C GLY A 846 -33.77 0.34 -25.67
N PRO A 847 -34.63 -0.69 -25.72
CA PRO A 847 -35.62 -0.94 -24.69
C PRO A 847 -34.98 -1.18 -23.32
N LYS A 848 -35.73 -0.93 -22.24
CA LYS A 848 -35.26 -1.19 -20.88
C LYS A 848 -35.33 -2.67 -20.55
N VAL A 849 -34.29 -3.16 -19.88
CA VAL A 849 -34.16 -4.56 -19.44
C VAL A 849 -33.84 -4.59 -17.95
N VAL A 850 -34.40 -5.57 -17.25
CA VAL A 850 -34.14 -5.80 -15.82
C VAL A 850 -33.30 -7.07 -15.65
N ARG A 851 -32.25 -6.98 -14.84
CA ARG A 851 -31.44 -8.10 -14.37
C ARG A 851 -31.67 -8.28 -12.87
N GLU A 852 -32.05 -9.47 -12.44
CA GLU A 852 -32.36 -9.76 -11.05
C GLU A 852 -31.40 -10.79 -10.46
N PHE A 853 -31.08 -10.61 -9.19
CA PHE A 853 -30.21 -11.49 -8.40
C PHE A 853 -30.85 -11.74 -7.04
N GLN A 854 -30.91 -12.99 -6.61
CA GLN A 854 -31.28 -13.38 -5.27
C GLN A 854 -30.03 -13.72 -4.46
N ARG A 855 -29.99 -13.25 -3.23
CA ARG A 855 -28.91 -13.56 -2.29
C ARG A 855 -29.48 -13.98 -0.96
N ARG A 856 -28.70 -14.79 -0.26
CA ARG A 856 -28.97 -15.24 1.10
C ARG A 856 -27.75 -14.95 1.95
N VAL A 857 -27.96 -14.23 3.04
CA VAL A 857 -26.90 -13.85 3.98
C VAL A 857 -27.15 -14.51 5.33
N ARG A 858 -26.09 -15.03 5.93
CA ARG A 858 -26.11 -15.60 7.29
C ARG A 858 -25.51 -14.60 8.27
N ASN A 859 -26.19 -14.36 9.38
CA ASN A 859 -25.65 -13.54 10.47
C ASN A 859 -24.64 -14.34 11.29
N VAL A 860 -23.37 -13.93 11.26
CA VAL A 860 -22.28 -14.49 12.09
C VAL A 860 -21.84 -13.56 13.21
N GLY A 861 -22.39 -12.34 13.24
CA GLY A 861 -22.18 -11.35 14.29
C GLY A 861 -23.03 -11.60 15.54
N LYS A 862 -23.45 -10.50 16.18
CA LYS A 862 -24.28 -10.55 17.39
C LYS A 862 -25.69 -11.05 17.07
N GLU A 863 -26.33 -11.68 18.05
CA GLU A 863 -27.77 -11.95 17.99
C GLU A 863 -28.58 -10.66 18.05
N ARG A 864 -29.81 -10.69 17.53
CA ARG A 864 -30.72 -9.52 17.49
C ARG A 864 -30.09 -8.31 16.80
N SER A 865 -29.54 -8.51 15.61
CA SER A 865 -28.94 -7.48 14.77
C SER A 865 -29.82 -7.17 13.57
N SER A 866 -29.71 -5.94 13.08
CA SER A 866 -30.48 -5.44 11.94
C SER A 866 -29.58 -4.64 11.01
N TYR A 867 -29.82 -4.80 9.72
CA TYR A 867 -29.02 -4.22 8.66
C TYR A 867 -29.92 -3.47 7.68
N ILE A 868 -29.51 -2.26 7.30
CA ILE A 868 -30.17 -1.44 6.30
C ILE A 868 -29.33 -1.47 5.02
N ALA A 869 -29.99 -1.62 3.87
CA ALA A 869 -29.33 -1.59 2.58
C ALA A 869 -29.03 -0.16 2.14
N GLU A 870 -27.79 0.08 1.73
CA GLU A 870 -27.33 1.30 1.07
C GLU A 870 -26.83 0.96 -0.34
N LEU A 871 -27.33 1.68 -1.34
CA LEU A 871 -26.97 1.49 -2.74
C LEU A 871 -26.19 2.71 -3.23
N SER A 872 -25.07 2.48 -3.91
CA SER A 872 -24.39 3.56 -4.65
C SER A 872 -25.05 3.76 -6.02
N GLY A 873 -25.11 5.01 -6.48
CA GLY A 873 -25.62 5.32 -7.82
C GLY A 873 -24.81 4.64 -8.93
N MET A 874 -25.50 4.22 -10.00
CA MET A 874 -24.90 3.68 -11.22
C MET A 874 -25.42 4.52 -12.39
N ARG A 875 -24.53 5.16 -13.16
CA ARG A 875 -24.91 6.08 -14.24
C ARG A 875 -25.79 5.37 -15.27
N GLY A 876 -26.94 5.96 -15.60
CA GLY A 876 -27.88 5.41 -16.58
C GLY A 876 -28.65 4.17 -16.12
N LEU A 877 -28.48 3.71 -14.88
CA LEU A 877 -29.07 2.48 -14.35
C LEU A 877 -29.85 2.73 -13.06
N LYS A 878 -30.96 2.00 -12.88
CA LYS A 878 -31.76 2.01 -11.67
C LYS A 878 -31.55 0.71 -10.90
N VAL A 879 -31.00 0.84 -9.69
CA VAL A 879 -30.74 -0.30 -8.81
C VAL A 879 -31.75 -0.30 -7.66
N LYS A 880 -32.30 -1.47 -7.33
CA LYS A 880 -33.25 -1.67 -6.23
C LYS A 880 -32.90 -2.92 -5.42
N VAL A 881 -33.19 -2.90 -4.13
CA VAL A 881 -33.04 -4.06 -3.24
C VAL A 881 -34.29 -4.26 -2.38
N GLU A 882 -34.76 -5.51 -2.27
CA GLU A 882 -36.00 -5.88 -1.59
C GLU A 882 -35.80 -7.14 -0.73
N PRO A 883 -36.07 -7.11 0.59
CA PRO A 883 -36.41 -5.93 1.39
C PRO A 883 -35.20 -4.99 1.57
N MET A 884 -35.45 -3.72 1.94
CA MET A 884 -34.39 -2.75 2.27
C MET A 884 -33.80 -2.94 3.68
N LYS A 885 -34.40 -3.78 4.52
CA LYS A 885 -33.97 -4.04 5.90
C LYS A 885 -34.02 -5.54 6.19
N LEU A 886 -32.94 -6.06 6.76
CA LEU A 886 -32.83 -7.44 7.24
C LEU A 886 -32.76 -7.42 8.76
N VAL A 887 -33.58 -8.24 9.43
CA VAL A 887 -33.67 -8.28 10.90
C VAL A 887 -33.43 -9.71 11.37
N PHE A 888 -32.24 -9.96 11.92
CA PHE A 888 -31.82 -11.26 12.44
C PHE A 888 -32.14 -11.34 13.92
N ARG A 889 -32.94 -12.32 14.32
CA ARG A 889 -33.32 -12.61 15.71
C ARG A 889 -32.28 -13.47 16.40
N ARG A 890 -31.56 -14.32 15.67
CA ARG A 890 -30.58 -15.27 16.23
C ARG A 890 -29.26 -15.24 15.47
N LYS A 891 -28.17 -15.65 16.14
CA LYS A 891 -26.91 -15.96 15.47
C LYS A 891 -27.13 -17.15 14.53
N ASN A 892 -26.45 -17.14 13.39
CA ASN A 892 -26.55 -18.10 12.28
C ASN A 892 -27.91 -18.14 11.54
N GLU A 893 -28.83 -17.23 11.85
CA GLU A 893 -30.05 -17.06 11.05
C GLU A 893 -29.70 -16.59 9.63
N MET A 894 -30.43 -17.12 8.65
CA MET A 894 -30.27 -16.77 7.24
C MET A 894 -31.50 -16.04 6.75
N LEU A 895 -31.29 -14.93 6.06
CA LEU A 895 -32.34 -14.17 5.39
C LEU A 895 -31.97 -13.97 3.92
N SER A 896 -33.00 -13.86 3.09
CA SER A 896 -32.84 -13.64 1.65
C SER A 896 -33.31 -12.25 1.25
N TYR A 897 -32.72 -11.73 0.17
CA TYR A 897 -33.12 -10.49 -0.48
C TYR A 897 -32.94 -10.60 -2.00
N LYS A 898 -33.58 -9.71 -2.73
CA LYS A 898 -33.48 -9.58 -4.19
C LYS A 898 -32.85 -8.23 -4.54
N LEU A 899 -31.88 -8.23 -5.45
CA LEU A 899 -31.30 -7.06 -6.09
C LEU A 899 -31.78 -7.02 -7.56
N SER A 900 -32.27 -5.87 -8.02
CA SER A 900 -32.68 -5.67 -9.41
C SER A 900 -31.92 -4.48 -10.02
N VAL A 901 -31.36 -4.67 -11.21
CA VAL A 901 -30.67 -3.65 -12.01
C VAL A 901 -31.44 -3.43 -13.30
N GLU A 902 -32.05 -2.27 -13.46
CA GLU A 902 -32.84 -1.86 -14.63
C GLU A 902 -32.03 -0.85 -15.46
N GLY A 903 -31.88 -1.10 -16.76
CA GLY A 903 -31.06 -0.29 -17.66
C GLY A 903 -31.48 -0.38 -19.13
N PRO A 904 -30.96 0.51 -20.00
CA PRO A 904 -31.13 0.35 -21.44
C PRO A 904 -30.40 -0.90 -21.93
N THR A 905 -30.87 -1.49 -23.04
CA THR A 905 -30.21 -2.66 -23.65
C THR A 905 -28.78 -2.34 -24.10
N ASN A 906 -28.54 -1.10 -24.55
CA ASN A 906 -27.22 -0.61 -24.96
C ASN A 906 -26.71 0.39 -23.91
N LEU A 907 -25.62 0.06 -23.22
CA LEU A 907 -24.95 0.97 -22.27
C LEU A 907 -24.07 1.99 -23.00
N GLU A 908 -23.98 3.21 -22.46
CA GLU A 908 -23.09 4.27 -22.99
C GLU A 908 -21.61 3.99 -22.71
N GLU A 909 -21.31 3.43 -21.53
CA GLU A 909 -19.97 3.04 -21.12
C GLU A 909 -19.85 1.51 -21.14
N GLU A 910 -18.67 1.01 -21.46
CA GLU A 910 -18.40 -0.43 -21.51
C GLU A 910 -18.60 -1.11 -20.14
N VAL A 911 -18.25 -0.39 -19.06
CA VAL A 911 -18.36 -0.85 -17.68
C VAL A 911 -18.94 0.27 -16.82
N VAL A 912 -20.12 0.03 -16.26
CA VAL A 912 -20.74 0.89 -15.24
C VAL A 912 -20.75 0.11 -13.92
N HIS A 913 -20.34 0.72 -12.82
CA HIS A 913 -20.27 0.02 -11.54
C HIS A 913 -20.84 0.81 -10.36
N GLY A 914 -21.23 0.07 -9.33
CA GLY A 914 -21.73 0.55 -8.05
C GLY A 914 -21.54 -0.50 -6.97
N SER A 915 -22.32 -0.43 -5.91
CA SER A 915 -22.29 -1.38 -4.80
C SER A 915 -23.58 -1.37 -3.99
N LEU A 916 -23.84 -2.50 -3.33
CA LEU A 916 -24.78 -2.67 -2.25
C LEU A 916 -23.99 -2.85 -0.94
N SER A 917 -24.34 -2.11 0.10
CA SER A 917 -23.79 -2.29 1.45
C SER A 917 -24.93 -2.59 2.42
N TRP A 918 -24.79 -3.66 3.20
CA TRP A 918 -25.63 -3.87 4.38
C TRP A 918 -24.94 -3.25 5.59
N VAL A 919 -25.49 -2.14 6.08
CA VAL A 919 -24.96 -1.40 7.22
C VAL A 919 -25.74 -1.81 8.47
N GLU A 920 -25.03 -2.34 9.47
CA GLU A 920 -25.64 -2.66 10.76
C GLU A 920 -26.13 -1.37 11.43
N GLU A 921 -27.32 -1.36 12.05
CA GLU A 921 -27.87 -0.16 12.70
C GLU A 921 -26.99 0.36 13.86
N SER A 922 -26.10 -0.47 14.42
CA SER A 922 -25.11 -0.04 15.42
C SER A 922 -23.88 0.66 14.82
N GLY A 923 -23.73 0.62 13.49
CA GLY A 923 -22.58 1.13 12.75
C GLY A 923 -21.33 0.24 12.79
N LYS A 924 -21.37 -0.91 13.49
CA LYS A 924 -20.18 -1.76 13.67
C LYS A 924 -19.77 -2.51 12.41
N HIS A 925 -20.72 -3.11 11.69
CA HIS A 925 -20.42 -3.88 10.47
C HIS A 925 -20.99 -3.21 9.23
N VAL A 926 -20.22 -3.23 8.15
CA VAL A 926 -20.63 -2.85 6.79
C VAL A 926 -20.25 -4.01 5.88
N VAL A 927 -21.25 -4.63 5.26
CA VAL A 927 -21.08 -5.81 4.39
C VAL A 927 -21.30 -5.35 2.96
N ARG A 928 -20.21 -5.10 2.24
CA ARG A 928 -20.25 -4.46 0.92
C ARG A 928 -20.08 -5.48 -0.21
N SER A 929 -20.91 -5.37 -1.24
CA SER A 929 -20.83 -6.17 -2.47
C SER A 929 -20.83 -5.24 -3.69
N PRO A 930 -19.83 -5.32 -4.59
CA PRO A 930 -19.81 -4.52 -5.81
C PRO A 930 -20.85 -5.02 -6.83
N ILE A 931 -21.36 -4.10 -7.63
CA ILE A 931 -22.29 -4.34 -8.73
C ILE A 931 -21.64 -3.83 -10.01
N VAL A 932 -21.55 -4.68 -11.03
CA VAL A 932 -21.08 -4.30 -12.37
C VAL A 932 -22.19 -4.51 -13.38
N ALA A 933 -22.36 -3.54 -14.26
CA ALA A 933 -23.12 -3.65 -15.50
C ALA A 933 -22.16 -3.44 -16.67
N THR A 934 -22.19 -4.33 -17.66
CA THR A 934 -21.28 -4.24 -18.82
C THR A 934 -21.97 -4.66 -20.10
N ASN A 935 -21.53 -4.06 -21.21
CA ASN A 935 -21.95 -4.44 -22.57
C ASN A 935 -20.93 -5.33 -23.29
N MET A 936 -19.85 -5.74 -22.61
CA MET A 936 -18.88 -6.70 -23.13
C MET A 936 -19.59 -8.00 -23.51
N ASP A 937 -19.32 -8.50 -24.71
CA ASP A 937 -19.86 -9.77 -25.17
C ASP A 937 -19.01 -10.95 -24.66
N PRO A 938 -19.56 -11.83 -23.79
CA PRO A 938 -18.89 -13.04 -23.34
C PRO A 938 -18.45 -14.01 -24.46
N MET A 939 -18.97 -13.85 -25.67
CA MET A 939 -18.74 -14.77 -26.79
C MET A 939 -17.78 -14.24 -27.87
N ASN A 940 -17.44 -12.94 -27.87
CA ASN A 940 -16.68 -12.27 -28.95
C ASN A 940 -15.35 -11.61 -28.52
N LEU A 941 -14.88 -11.86 -27.28
CA LEU A 941 -13.64 -11.33 -26.70
C LEU A 941 -12.51 -12.37 -26.64
#